data_AF-A0A924DZA2-F1
#
_entry.id   AF-A0A924DZA2-F1
#
_cell.length_a   1.000
_cell.length_b   1.000
_cell.length_c   1.000
_cell.angle_alpha   90.00
_cell.angle_beta   90.00
_cell.angle_gamma   90.00
#
_symmetry.space_group_name_H-M   'P 1'
#
loop_
_entity.id
_entity.type
_entity.pdbx_description
1 polymer ?
#
loop_
_entity_poly.entity_id
_entity_poly.type
_entity_poly.pdbx_seq_one_letter_code
_entity_poly.pdbx_strand_id
1 'polypeptide(L)'
;MRILTGPVSPDERDVFDLLADADDADTRLFADDGRPFAEVLAELPKGWVPDAVVVWNPEYRLLPPGLADCPYPLVLLCTDWNVRLSGVVACLPMADQIFIDRRGVAALQGWGLTRVDYWPLYAVDPAKVRHQPDQPIRYDISFIGNFNHAIHEERSHWLARLARLSNRYRVAVLTGVYGEAYGDVLSQSRIVFNHSVRGEMNVRAYEAAAAGRLLMMEAGNAEVRDYLEDGVSCVLYDAESFDAQVAALLADPETCDRIGQAGHVRLSGETYDGHWARLQTQLAAMSWPPPADRAWHRLSRVAQLCALALQALYALTPGAQDWAQRYLDDAATLDADHPRVLHGLACLAGFRLFGTAPHSEARQRAGEVANAAFATLLTAHPGYALAWMNAATVRVALGDRKGACEAWQAATEAAQAGTDMPLADFIITPAYDRWRIGWERCAGANDVAAARQLILTTACKGLGLAMLTLDLPTAQNLLSHATRLDGTDGEIWAALGDARSALGDMGLAIEAWQRSLALQPFAFAVRESLITAWLTQGSIHLAVDLLDETDPLLRACPAYDNWQGTFAALRERLTARTAAARPIAIAAPASDTPPKRLLVASCVRQKPTVLPHFLRGLAGLEIPAGWQRDWLFVANGNEPAAQNLLNLWATQHQATVWDRDNQEPYGVAGDRHQWSMTQIDRVAAYKDEILRHAVTEGYDAVFLADSDLVLHPATLLWLQASGQPIVSEIFWTAWDPADPPLPNVWVQDHYAMALRDEQGETPAWRQASNGFLRQLKQPGVYPVGGLGACTWIDRAPLVSGVRFQVLPNVSLKGEDRHFCIRAMAHDFPLFVDTHVPAFHLYRESDLAGVQEARLAWDLALRPASVAP
;
A
#
# COMPACT_ATOMS: atom_id res chain seq x y z
N MET A 1 -26.97 38.92 13.79
CA MET A 1 -27.67 38.45 12.57
C MET A 1 -28.42 37.21 12.97
N ARG A 2 -29.71 37.14 12.71
CA ARG A 2 -30.57 36.01 13.06
C ARG A 2 -30.40 34.88 12.05
N ILE A 3 -30.02 33.69 12.47
CA ILE A 3 -29.83 32.53 11.58
C ILE A 3 -30.79 31.42 11.95
N LEU A 4 -31.52 30.91 10.96
CA LEU A 4 -32.22 29.63 11.07
C LEU A 4 -31.33 28.55 10.48
N THR A 5 -30.97 27.53 11.25
CA THR A 5 -30.07 26.46 10.78
C THR A 5 -30.61 25.07 11.05
N GLY A 6 -30.28 24.12 10.18
CA GLY A 6 -30.75 22.74 10.24
C GLY A 6 -30.76 22.09 8.85
N PRO A 7 -31.45 20.96 8.67
CA PRO A 7 -32.13 20.20 9.71
C PRO A 7 -31.15 19.47 10.63
N VAL A 8 -31.52 19.33 11.90
CA VAL A 8 -30.73 18.65 12.96
C VAL A 8 -31.48 17.40 13.44
N SER A 9 -30.78 16.30 13.75
CA SER A 9 -31.44 15.11 14.30
C SER A 9 -32.18 15.44 15.60
N PRO A 10 -33.43 14.99 15.79
CA PRO A 10 -34.15 15.13 17.06
C PRO A 10 -33.61 14.19 18.15
N ASP A 11 -32.98 13.07 17.76
CA ASP A 11 -32.50 12.01 18.65
C ASP A 11 -30.96 11.96 18.60
N GLU A 12 -30.33 12.44 19.68
CA GLU A 12 -28.87 12.52 19.96
C GLU A 12 -28.01 13.42 19.04
N ARG A 13 -26.90 13.95 19.60
CA ARG A 13 -25.82 14.60 18.83
C ARG A 13 -25.21 13.57 17.87
N ASP A 14 -25.75 13.44 16.67
CA ASP A 14 -25.10 12.68 15.61
C ASP A 14 -23.75 13.34 15.26
N VAL A 15 -22.81 12.57 14.71
CA VAL A 15 -21.52 13.08 14.22
C VAL A 15 -21.67 14.20 13.17
N PHE A 16 -22.86 14.33 12.58
CA PHE A 16 -23.23 15.37 11.62
C PHE A 16 -23.87 16.61 12.25
N ASP A 17 -24.25 16.58 13.53
CA ASP A 17 -25.00 17.65 14.22
C ASP A 17 -24.04 18.56 15.02
N LEU A 18 -23.11 19.17 14.29
CA LEU A 18 -21.99 19.96 14.84
C LEU A 18 -22.42 21.31 15.46
N LEU A 19 -23.72 21.64 15.38
CA LEU A 19 -24.33 22.88 15.89
C LEU A 19 -25.58 22.62 16.75
N ALA A 20 -25.76 21.39 17.27
CA ALA A 20 -26.94 21.02 18.05
C ALA A 20 -27.21 21.91 19.28
N ASP A 21 -26.19 22.62 19.77
CA ASP A 21 -26.27 23.53 20.92
C ASP A 21 -26.21 25.01 20.54
N ALA A 22 -26.28 25.33 19.24
CA ALA A 22 -26.23 26.71 18.77
C ALA A 22 -27.55 27.47 19.00
N ASP A 23 -28.58 26.86 19.61
CA ASP A 23 -29.86 27.52 19.88
C ASP A 23 -29.70 28.64 20.93
N ASP A 24 -29.83 29.89 20.49
CA ASP A 24 -29.69 31.06 21.35
C ASP A 24 -30.66 32.19 20.92
N ALA A 25 -30.35 33.44 21.27
CA ALA A 25 -31.19 34.58 20.89
C ALA A 25 -31.15 34.88 19.38
N ASP A 26 -30.02 34.61 18.73
CA ASP A 26 -29.70 34.93 17.35
C ASP A 26 -29.69 33.69 16.43
N THR A 27 -29.56 32.48 16.95
CA THR A 27 -29.63 31.25 16.16
C THR A 27 -30.80 30.38 16.61
N ARG A 28 -31.55 29.83 15.65
CA ARG A 28 -32.62 28.85 15.88
C ARG A 28 -32.39 27.59 15.06
N LEU A 29 -32.71 26.44 15.63
CA LEU A 29 -32.60 25.14 14.98
C LEU A 29 -33.95 24.66 14.44
N PHE A 30 -33.93 23.87 13.36
CA PHE A 30 -35.09 23.09 12.92
C PHE A 30 -34.74 21.62 12.74
N ALA A 31 -35.73 20.74 12.96
CA ALA A 31 -35.54 19.29 13.03
C ALA A 31 -35.48 18.61 11.66
N ASP A 32 -34.79 17.46 11.62
CA ASP A 32 -34.73 16.51 10.51
C ASP A 32 -35.91 15.53 10.52
N ASP A 33 -37.12 16.06 10.40
CA ASP A 33 -38.39 15.30 10.49
C ASP A 33 -39.18 15.25 9.17
N GLY A 34 -38.61 15.82 8.10
CA GLY A 34 -39.18 15.82 6.76
C GLY A 34 -40.41 16.70 6.57
N ARG A 35 -40.72 17.61 7.52
CA ARG A 35 -41.83 18.55 7.36
C ARG A 35 -41.54 19.63 6.31
N PRO A 36 -42.57 20.19 5.65
CA PRO A 36 -42.41 21.32 4.74
C PRO A 36 -41.78 22.54 5.40
N PHE A 37 -40.95 23.28 4.64
CA PHE A 37 -40.24 24.45 5.15
C PHE A 37 -41.18 25.58 5.61
N ALA A 38 -42.38 25.68 5.02
CA ALA A 38 -43.40 26.63 5.46
C ALA A 38 -43.86 26.38 6.90
N GLU A 39 -43.91 25.12 7.34
CA GLU A 39 -44.26 24.75 8.71
C GLU A 39 -43.12 25.09 9.67
N VAL A 40 -41.87 24.88 9.24
CA VAL A 40 -40.68 25.32 10.00
C VAL A 40 -40.74 26.82 10.29
N LEU A 41 -41.08 27.65 9.28
CA LEU A 41 -41.20 29.09 9.46
C LEU A 41 -42.37 29.49 10.37
N ALA A 42 -43.47 28.74 10.34
CA ALA A 42 -44.66 29.02 11.14
C ALA A 42 -44.44 28.76 12.65
N GLU A 43 -43.50 27.89 13.00
CA GLU A 43 -43.16 27.57 14.39
C GLU A 43 -42.17 28.54 15.05
N LEU A 44 -41.58 29.46 14.26
CA LEU A 44 -40.65 30.45 14.79
C LEU A 44 -41.35 31.35 15.83
N PRO A 45 -40.64 31.77 16.89
CA PRO A 45 -41.21 32.67 17.89
C PRO A 45 -41.80 33.92 17.25
N LYS A 46 -42.96 34.37 17.75
CA LYS A 46 -43.64 35.55 17.19
C LYS A 46 -42.71 36.77 17.12
N GLY A 47 -42.51 37.30 15.92
CA GLY A 47 -41.63 38.46 15.68
C GLY A 47 -40.14 38.11 15.48
N TRP A 48 -39.79 36.83 15.58
CA TRP A 48 -38.48 36.33 15.14
C TRP A 48 -38.55 36.02 13.65
N VAL A 49 -37.60 36.60 12.90
CA VAL A 49 -37.49 36.47 11.44
C VAL A 49 -36.02 36.23 11.15
N PRO A 50 -35.65 35.21 10.36
CA PRO A 50 -34.26 34.95 10.03
C PRO A 50 -33.72 36.00 9.05
N ASP A 51 -32.47 36.39 9.25
CA ASP A 51 -31.69 37.16 8.27
C ASP A 51 -31.06 36.23 7.21
N ALA A 52 -30.82 34.95 7.55
CA ALA A 52 -30.41 33.90 6.63
C ALA A 52 -30.84 32.50 7.14
N VAL A 53 -30.89 31.56 6.20
CA VAL A 53 -31.10 30.13 6.45
C VAL A 53 -29.82 29.39 6.08
N VAL A 54 -29.29 28.58 6.99
CA VAL A 54 -28.09 27.77 6.78
C VAL A 54 -28.47 26.30 6.82
N VAL A 55 -28.13 25.55 5.77
CA VAL A 55 -28.31 24.10 5.74
C VAL A 55 -26.95 23.42 5.75
N TRP A 56 -26.75 22.58 6.76
CA TRP A 56 -25.53 21.82 6.95
C TRP A 56 -25.73 20.38 6.43
N ASN A 57 -24.74 19.84 5.72
CA ASN A 57 -24.75 18.48 5.15
C ASN A 57 -25.98 18.17 4.27
N PRO A 58 -26.30 19.00 3.26
CA PRO A 58 -27.43 18.76 2.34
C PRO A 58 -27.32 17.43 1.56
N GLU A 59 -26.14 16.81 1.54
CA GLU A 59 -25.89 15.49 0.96
C GLU A 59 -26.35 14.30 1.85
N TYR A 60 -26.59 14.56 3.14
CA TYR A 60 -27.05 13.57 4.11
C TYR A 60 -28.46 13.83 4.60
N ARG A 61 -28.87 15.10 4.71
CA ARG A 61 -30.15 15.50 5.27
C ARG A 61 -31.14 15.88 4.18
N LEU A 62 -32.40 15.47 4.30
CA LEU A 62 -33.46 15.85 3.38
C LEU A 62 -33.60 17.36 3.39
N LEU A 63 -33.54 17.98 2.20
CA LEU A 63 -33.87 19.40 2.08
C LEU A 63 -35.38 19.56 2.34
N PRO A 64 -35.80 20.38 3.32
CA PRO A 64 -37.21 20.56 3.62
C PRO A 64 -38.02 20.90 2.35
N PRO A 65 -39.15 20.21 2.12
CA PRO A 65 -40.02 20.51 0.99
C PRO A 65 -40.38 22.00 0.92
N GLY A 66 -40.17 22.63 -0.22
CA GLY A 66 -40.37 24.07 -0.41
C GLY A 66 -39.20 24.97 -0.01
N LEU A 67 -38.08 24.43 0.47
CA LEU A 67 -36.89 25.21 0.83
C LEU A 67 -36.37 26.08 -0.33
N ALA A 68 -36.48 25.62 -1.56
CA ALA A 68 -36.00 26.37 -2.73
C ALA A 68 -36.71 27.72 -2.92
N ASP A 69 -37.95 27.85 -2.43
CA ASP A 69 -38.75 29.08 -2.44
C ASP A 69 -38.56 29.91 -1.16
N CYS A 70 -37.57 29.60 -0.34
CA CYS A 70 -37.24 30.33 0.88
C CYS A 70 -37.06 31.83 0.60
N PRO A 71 -37.77 32.74 1.29
CA PRO A 71 -37.70 34.17 1.03
C PRO A 71 -36.47 34.85 1.65
N TYR A 72 -35.61 34.08 2.33
CA TYR A 72 -34.39 34.57 2.98
C TYR A 72 -33.16 34.02 2.26
N PRO A 73 -31.99 34.67 2.39
CA PRO A 73 -30.72 34.12 1.93
C PRO A 73 -30.52 32.67 2.37
N LEU A 74 -30.24 31.79 1.41
CA LEU A 74 -30.03 30.37 1.65
C LEU A 74 -28.56 30.01 1.46
N VAL A 75 -27.95 29.48 2.52
CA VAL A 75 -26.54 29.08 2.56
C VAL A 75 -26.46 27.57 2.72
N LEU A 76 -25.67 26.89 1.89
CA LEU A 76 -25.43 25.45 2.01
C LEU A 76 -23.99 25.18 2.42
N LEU A 77 -23.79 24.29 3.39
CA LEU A 77 -22.48 23.84 3.86
C LEU A 77 -22.31 22.35 3.46
N CYS A 78 -21.51 22.10 2.42
CA CYS A 78 -21.32 20.76 1.84
C CYS A 78 -20.01 20.16 2.32
N THR A 79 -20.02 18.91 2.81
CA THR A 79 -18.82 18.27 3.39
C THR A 79 -18.30 17.10 2.56
N ASP A 80 -19.11 16.07 2.36
CA ASP A 80 -18.68 14.77 1.80
C ASP A 80 -19.08 14.63 0.34
N TRP A 81 -18.80 15.68 -0.42
CA TRP A 81 -19.07 15.74 -1.86
C TRP A 81 -18.34 14.62 -2.64
N ASN A 82 -17.17 14.16 -2.19
CA ASN A 82 -16.42 13.08 -2.85
C ASN A 82 -17.14 11.72 -2.88
N VAL A 83 -18.20 11.54 -2.08
CA VAL A 83 -18.99 10.30 -2.02
C VAL A 83 -20.46 10.51 -2.36
N ARG A 84 -20.93 11.76 -2.47
CA ARG A 84 -22.36 12.10 -2.59
C ARG A 84 -22.70 13.28 -3.49
N LEU A 85 -21.73 13.90 -4.18
CA LEU A 85 -21.97 15.08 -5.01
C LEU A 85 -23.06 14.84 -6.07
N SER A 86 -23.04 13.68 -6.72
CA SER A 86 -24.03 13.33 -7.76
C SER A 86 -25.48 13.43 -7.27
N GLY A 87 -25.71 13.14 -5.98
CA GLY A 87 -27.03 13.17 -5.35
C GLY A 87 -27.54 14.57 -5.02
N VAL A 88 -26.66 15.56 -4.87
CA VAL A 88 -27.02 16.90 -4.36
C VAL A 88 -26.74 18.03 -5.36
N VAL A 89 -25.82 17.85 -6.30
CA VAL A 89 -25.33 18.93 -7.18
C VAL A 89 -26.44 19.61 -8.00
N ALA A 90 -27.47 18.85 -8.40
CA ALA A 90 -28.62 19.39 -9.12
C ALA A 90 -29.52 20.30 -8.27
N CYS A 91 -29.44 20.19 -6.94
CA CYS A 91 -30.17 21.05 -5.99
C CYS A 91 -29.39 22.31 -5.62
N LEU A 92 -28.06 22.30 -5.71
CA LEU A 92 -27.20 23.43 -5.32
C LEU A 92 -27.52 24.78 -6.00
N PRO A 93 -28.09 24.86 -7.22
CA PRO A 93 -28.55 26.12 -7.81
C PRO A 93 -29.61 26.90 -7.01
N MET A 94 -30.20 26.32 -5.95
CA MET A 94 -31.12 27.03 -5.03
C MET A 94 -30.39 27.87 -3.97
N ALA A 95 -29.09 27.63 -3.76
CA ALA A 95 -28.31 28.34 -2.77
C ALA A 95 -27.92 29.75 -3.24
N ASP A 96 -27.95 30.70 -2.32
CA ASP A 96 -27.40 32.05 -2.52
C ASP A 96 -25.91 32.13 -2.15
N GLN A 97 -25.41 31.15 -1.38
CA GLN A 97 -23.99 30.93 -1.11
C GLN A 97 -23.75 29.44 -0.76
N ILE A 98 -22.65 28.87 -1.24
CA ILE A 98 -22.20 27.53 -0.88
C ILE A 98 -20.83 27.63 -0.22
N PHE A 99 -20.66 26.95 0.90
CA PHE A 99 -19.35 26.74 1.51
C PHE A 99 -18.94 25.28 1.46
N ILE A 100 -17.70 25.04 1.08
CA ILE A 100 -17.14 23.72 0.82
C ILE A 100 -15.61 23.76 1.02
N ASP A 101 -14.94 22.60 1.11
CA ASP A 101 -13.47 22.55 1.12
C ASP A 101 -12.84 23.07 -0.19
N ARG A 102 -11.54 23.39 -0.17
CA ARG A 102 -10.86 24.06 -1.30
C ARG A 102 -10.95 23.28 -2.62
N ARG A 103 -10.89 21.96 -2.59
CA ARG A 103 -11.03 21.15 -3.81
C ARG A 103 -12.49 21.07 -4.26
N GLY A 104 -13.42 21.04 -3.31
CA GLY A 104 -14.84 21.15 -3.59
C GLY A 104 -15.23 22.48 -4.24
N VAL A 105 -14.56 23.59 -3.91
CA VAL A 105 -14.77 24.89 -4.60
C VAL A 105 -14.50 24.71 -6.10
N ALA A 106 -13.34 24.14 -6.45
CA ALA A 106 -12.98 23.88 -7.84
C ALA A 106 -13.96 22.90 -8.52
N ALA A 107 -14.39 21.85 -7.82
CA ALA A 107 -15.37 20.89 -8.32
C ALA A 107 -16.71 21.57 -8.68
N LEU A 108 -17.27 22.36 -7.75
CA LEU A 108 -18.55 23.05 -7.96
C LEU A 108 -18.45 24.18 -9.00
N GLN A 109 -17.31 24.87 -9.09
CA GLN A 109 -17.05 25.81 -10.18
C GLN A 109 -17.01 25.11 -11.55
N GLY A 110 -16.49 23.87 -11.61
CA GLY A 110 -16.55 23.01 -12.80
C GLY A 110 -17.98 22.66 -13.24
N TRP A 111 -18.95 22.71 -12.31
CA TRP A 111 -20.39 22.61 -12.58
C TRP A 111 -21.06 23.94 -12.95
N GLY A 112 -20.30 25.03 -13.04
CA GLY A 112 -20.80 26.36 -13.37
C GLY A 112 -21.43 27.12 -12.20
N LEU A 113 -21.26 26.63 -10.96
CA LEU A 113 -21.69 27.34 -9.75
C LEU A 113 -20.70 28.47 -9.44
N THR A 114 -21.22 29.69 -9.26
CA THR A 114 -20.40 30.91 -9.15
C THR A 114 -20.29 31.47 -7.74
N ARG A 115 -21.20 31.08 -6.83
CA ARG A 115 -21.23 31.53 -5.43
C ARG A 115 -20.80 30.42 -4.50
N VAL A 116 -19.53 30.04 -4.64
CA VAL A 116 -18.92 28.93 -3.91
C VAL A 116 -17.61 29.42 -3.34
N ASP A 117 -17.45 29.33 -2.02
CA ASP A 117 -16.25 29.76 -1.31
C ASP A 117 -15.76 28.70 -0.33
N TYR A 118 -14.48 28.81 0.01
CA TYR A 118 -13.88 28.00 1.06
C TYR A 118 -14.35 28.48 2.44
N TRP A 119 -14.70 27.54 3.31
CA TRP A 119 -14.85 27.77 4.75
C TRP A 119 -14.46 26.51 5.53
N PRO A 120 -13.83 26.62 6.72
CA PRO A 120 -13.42 25.45 7.49
C PRO A 120 -14.61 24.74 8.14
N LEU A 121 -15.10 23.73 7.43
CA LEU A 121 -16.25 22.90 7.79
C LEU A 121 -16.06 22.09 9.07
N TYR A 122 -14.81 21.84 9.46
CA TYR A 122 -14.47 21.03 10.62
C TYR A 122 -13.72 21.85 11.65
N ALA A 123 -13.85 21.43 12.91
CA ALA A 123 -13.26 22.07 14.08
C ALA A 123 -13.10 21.05 15.21
N VAL A 124 -12.51 21.49 16.32
CA VAL A 124 -12.39 20.68 17.55
C VAL A 124 -13.75 20.61 18.25
N ASP A 125 -14.15 19.40 18.66
CA ASP A 125 -15.23 19.17 19.62
C ASP A 125 -14.62 18.85 21.01
N PRO A 126 -14.61 19.81 21.95
CA PRO A 126 -14.02 19.61 23.28
C PRO A 126 -14.74 18.54 24.13
N ALA A 127 -15.98 18.16 23.76
CA ALA A 127 -16.69 17.09 24.44
C ALA A 127 -16.14 15.71 24.05
N LYS A 128 -15.65 15.56 22.81
CA LYS A 128 -15.11 14.30 22.26
C LYS A 128 -13.62 14.14 22.51
N VAL A 129 -12.86 15.22 22.40
CA VAL A 129 -11.40 15.18 22.49
C VAL A 129 -10.91 16.01 23.67
N ARG A 130 -10.19 15.34 24.58
CA ARG A 130 -9.59 15.96 25.75
C ARG A 130 -8.09 15.75 25.71
N HIS A 131 -7.34 16.79 26.00
CA HIS A 131 -5.90 16.66 26.21
C HIS A 131 -5.66 15.94 27.55
N GLN A 132 -5.07 14.74 27.48
CA GLN A 132 -4.76 13.89 28.62
C GLN A 132 -3.25 13.61 28.65
N PRO A 133 -2.42 14.56 29.09
CA PRO A 133 -0.96 14.43 29.05
C PRO A 133 -0.45 13.27 29.92
N ASP A 134 -1.16 12.94 31.00
CA ASP A 134 -0.79 11.89 31.95
C ASP A 134 -1.14 10.47 31.47
N GLN A 135 -1.85 10.32 30.35
CA GLN A 135 -2.23 9.00 29.86
C GLN A 135 -1.01 8.27 29.26
N PRO A 136 -0.77 7.00 29.62
CA PRO A 136 0.40 6.28 29.13
C PRO A 136 0.34 6.04 27.63
N ILE A 137 1.45 6.30 26.94
CA ILE A 137 1.59 6.06 25.51
C ILE A 137 1.58 4.54 25.25
N ARG A 138 0.51 4.06 24.61
CA ARG A 138 0.35 2.67 24.17
C ARG A 138 0.86 2.45 22.74
N TYR A 139 0.71 3.45 21.89
CA TYR A 139 1.06 3.38 20.47
C TYR A 139 2.14 4.40 20.15
N ASP A 140 3.20 3.95 19.48
CA ASP A 140 4.23 4.85 18.97
C ASP A 140 3.66 5.62 17.78
N ILE A 141 2.87 4.94 16.94
CA ILE A 141 2.13 5.55 15.82
C ILE A 141 0.74 4.94 15.74
N SER A 142 -0.29 5.75 15.55
CA SER A 142 -1.62 5.28 15.24
C SER A 142 -2.22 5.95 14.00
N PHE A 143 -3.14 5.24 13.36
CA PHE A 143 -4.12 5.79 12.41
C PHE A 143 -5.50 5.29 12.83
N ILE A 144 -6.51 6.17 12.76
CA ILE A 144 -7.90 5.80 13.08
C ILE A 144 -8.83 6.34 12.01
N GLY A 145 -9.39 5.51 11.13
CA GLY A 145 -10.25 6.03 10.08
C GLY A 145 -10.96 4.99 9.26
N ASN A 146 -11.72 5.45 8.27
CA ASN A 146 -12.42 4.57 7.35
C ASN A 146 -11.41 3.78 6.49
N PHE A 147 -11.60 2.46 6.44
CA PHE A 147 -10.78 1.49 5.71
C PHE A 147 -11.35 1.09 4.34
N ASN A 148 -12.42 1.76 3.89
CA ASN A 148 -12.94 1.51 2.56
C ASN A 148 -11.92 1.93 1.49
N HIS A 149 -11.24 0.94 0.91
CA HIS A 149 -10.19 1.15 -0.08
C HIS A 149 -10.69 1.74 -1.41
N ALA A 150 -11.98 1.64 -1.73
CA ALA A 150 -12.55 2.32 -2.89
C ALA A 150 -12.58 3.84 -2.69
N ILE A 151 -12.94 4.29 -1.47
CA ILE A 151 -12.88 5.71 -1.08
C ILE A 151 -11.43 6.16 -0.91
N HIS A 152 -10.59 5.31 -0.33
CA HIS A 152 -9.26 5.66 0.19
C HIS A 152 -8.11 4.92 -0.49
N GLU A 153 -8.08 4.98 -1.82
CA GLU A 153 -7.12 4.24 -2.66
C GLU A 153 -5.66 4.60 -2.36
N GLU A 154 -5.31 5.89 -2.39
CA GLU A 154 -3.95 6.36 -2.09
C GLU A 154 -3.57 6.06 -0.64
N ARG A 155 -4.45 6.39 0.30
CA ARG A 155 -4.28 6.10 1.73
C ARG A 155 -3.97 4.63 1.99
N SER A 156 -4.57 3.71 1.24
CA SER A 156 -4.33 2.27 1.43
C SER A 156 -2.86 1.88 1.27
N HIS A 157 -2.14 2.52 0.34
CA HIS A 157 -0.71 2.32 0.15
C HIS A 157 0.09 2.87 1.34
N TRP A 158 -0.30 4.03 1.84
CA TRP A 158 0.29 4.62 3.04
C TRP A 158 0.06 3.78 4.29
N LEU A 159 -1.15 3.23 4.48
CA LEU A 159 -1.45 2.36 5.61
C LEU A 159 -0.66 1.05 5.54
N ALA A 160 -0.42 0.50 4.35
CA ALA A 160 0.45 -0.66 4.19
C ALA A 160 1.91 -0.35 4.54
N ARG A 161 2.43 0.83 4.13
CA ARG A 161 3.77 1.31 4.51
C ARG A 161 3.88 1.54 6.02
N LEU A 162 2.87 2.17 6.63
CA LEU A 162 2.77 2.37 8.07
C LEU A 162 2.72 1.04 8.83
N ALA A 163 1.91 0.09 8.38
CA ALA A 163 1.78 -1.22 9.02
C ALA A 163 3.09 -2.00 9.02
N ARG A 164 3.92 -1.91 7.96
CA ARG A 164 5.26 -2.54 7.91
C ARG A 164 6.19 -2.09 9.04
N LEU A 165 5.97 -0.91 9.62
CA LEU A 165 6.73 -0.41 10.76
C LEU A 165 6.41 -1.15 12.07
N SER A 166 5.36 -1.98 12.12
CA SER A 166 5.01 -2.79 13.30
C SER A 166 6.06 -3.86 13.66
N ASN A 167 7.05 -4.08 12.79
CA ASN A 167 8.21 -4.92 13.07
C ASN A 167 9.17 -4.28 14.09
N ARG A 168 9.10 -2.95 14.26
CA ARG A 168 10.00 -2.18 15.12
C ARG A 168 9.26 -1.35 16.17
N TYR A 169 8.06 -0.89 15.87
CA TYR A 169 7.30 0.03 16.70
C TYR A 169 5.90 -0.51 17.02
N ARG A 170 5.27 0.05 18.05
CA ARG A 170 3.87 -0.23 18.41
C ARG A 170 2.94 0.57 17.50
N VAL A 171 2.66 0.00 16.32
CA VAL A 171 1.77 0.60 15.31
C VAL A 171 0.35 0.08 15.46
N ALA A 172 -0.63 0.97 15.40
CA ALA A 172 -2.04 0.60 15.34
C ALA A 172 -2.75 1.30 14.18
N VAL A 173 -3.38 0.53 13.30
CA VAL A 173 -4.17 1.02 12.18
C VAL A 173 -5.60 0.55 12.40
N LEU A 174 -6.48 1.46 12.80
CA LEU A 174 -7.79 1.17 13.35
C LEU A 174 -8.91 1.75 12.48
N THR A 175 -10.06 1.08 12.49
CA THR A 175 -11.32 1.51 11.85
C THR A 175 -12.49 1.17 12.78
N GLY A 176 -13.61 1.87 12.64
CA GLY A 176 -14.81 1.62 13.46
C GLY A 176 -14.66 1.96 14.94
N VAL A 177 -13.73 2.85 15.29
CA VAL A 177 -13.54 3.35 16.67
C VAL A 177 -14.22 4.71 16.79
N TYR A 178 -15.14 4.85 17.75
CA TYR A 178 -15.97 6.04 17.94
C TYR A 178 -16.06 6.42 19.43
N GLY A 179 -16.57 7.61 19.72
CA GLY A 179 -16.85 8.07 21.09
C GLY A 179 -15.60 8.17 21.97
N GLU A 180 -15.73 7.83 23.26
CA GLU A 180 -14.62 7.89 24.22
C GLU A 180 -13.42 7.04 23.80
N ALA A 181 -13.67 5.85 23.22
CA ALA A 181 -12.60 4.97 22.74
C ALA A 181 -11.75 5.62 21.63
N TYR A 182 -12.34 6.48 20.79
CA TYR A 182 -11.60 7.23 19.78
C TYR A 182 -10.67 8.25 20.44
N GLY A 183 -11.19 9.03 21.40
CA GLY A 183 -10.40 9.96 22.20
C GLY A 183 -9.24 9.28 22.92
N ASP A 184 -9.50 8.13 23.56
CA ASP A 184 -8.50 7.33 24.25
C ASP A 184 -7.36 6.87 23.34
N VAL A 185 -7.65 6.41 22.12
CA VAL A 185 -6.59 6.00 21.20
C VAL A 185 -5.75 7.20 20.81
N LEU A 186 -6.36 8.35 20.49
CA LEU A 186 -5.62 9.57 20.18
C LEU A 186 -4.69 9.92 21.35
N SER A 187 -5.20 10.04 22.56
CA SER A 187 -4.39 10.39 23.72
C SER A 187 -3.40 9.30 24.14
N GLN A 188 -3.58 8.04 23.76
CA GLN A 188 -2.57 6.98 23.97
C GLN A 188 -1.51 6.88 22.85
N SER A 189 -1.56 7.75 21.85
CA SER A 189 -0.64 7.76 20.71
C SER A 189 0.44 8.82 20.87
N ARG A 190 1.67 8.54 20.45
CA ARG A 190 2.72 9.57 20.35
C ARG A 190 2.59 10.35 19.04
N ILE A 191 2.53 9.61 17.93
CA ILE A 191 2.29 10.15 16.59
C ILE A 191 0.92 9.68 16.12
N VAL A 192 0.09 10.60 15.64
CA VAL A 192 -1.15 10.28 14.93
C VAL A 192 -0.92 10.56 13.45
N PHE A 193 -0.85 9.49 12.67
CA PHE A 193 -0.75 9.54 11.23
C PHE A 193 -2.11 9.85 10.61
N ASN A 194 -2.13 10.78 9.66
CA ASN A 194 -3.30 11.10 8.88
C ASN A 194 -2.95 11.26 7.40
N HIS A 195 -3.88 10.84 6.55
CA HIS A 195 -3.83 11.09 5.12
C HIS A 195 -5.24 11.42 4.66
N SER A 196 -5.49 12.68 4.29
CA SER A 196 -6.83 13.14 3.91
C SER A 196 -7.33 12.46 2.63
N VAL A 197 -8.62 12.60 2.29
CA VAL A 197 -9.19 12.00 1.06
C VAL A 197 -9.24 13.01 -0.09
N ARG A 198 -9.38 14.30 0.21
CA ARG A 198 -9.53 15.40 -0.73
C ARG A 198 -8.40 16.42 -0.59
N GLY A 199 -7.40 16.22 0.26
CA GLY A 199 -6.41 17.25 0.59
C GLY A 199 -6.95 18.31 1.56
N GLU A 200 -8.02 18.00 2.30
CA GLU A 200 -8.72 18.88 3.24
C GLU A 200 -8.10 18.83 4.65
N MET A 201 -8.35 19.87 5.43
CA MET A 201 -8.12 19.84 6.89
C MET A 201 -9.30 19.13 7.55
N ASN A 202 -9.26 17.80 7.60
CA ASN A 202 -10.35 17.00 8.16
C ASN A 202 -10.36 16.97 9.69
N VAL A 203 -11.48 16.49 10.24
CA VAL A 203 -11.72 16.37 11.69
C VAL A 203 -10.55 15.71 12.44
N ARG A 204 -9.96 14.64 11.90
CA ARG A 204 -8.83 13.94 12.53
C ARG A 204 -7.61 14.84 12.70
N ALA A 205 -7.34 15.72 11.74
CA ALA A 205 -6.23 16.66 11.84
C ALA A 205 -6.44 17.65 13.00
N TYR A 206 -7.66 18.15 13.18
CA TYR A 206 -8.02 19.00 14.33
C TYR A 206 -7.88 18.24 15.64
N GLU A 207 -8.50 17.07 15.72
CA GLU A 207 -8.62 16.29 16.95
C GLU A 207 -7.29 15.72 17.43
N ALA A 208 -6.43 15.21 16.54
CA ALA A 208 -5.13 14.69 16.90
C ALA A 208 -4.24 15.77 17.54
N ALA A 209 -4.17 16.94 16.90
CA ALA A 209 -3.43 18.08 17.44
C ALA A 209 -4.08 18.62 18.72
N ALA A 210 -5.41 18.71 18.79
CA ALA A 210 -6.13 19.10 20.01
C ALA A 210 -5.92 18.11 21.17
N ALA A 211 -5.64 16.84 20.90
CA ALA A 211 -5.28 15.85 21.92
C ALA A 211 -3.83 15.99 22.44
N GLY A 212 -3.05 16.97 21.96
CA GLY A 212 -1.66 17.17 22.38
C GLY A 212 -0.67 16.21 21.74
N ARG A 213 -1.08 15.50 20.68
CA ARG A 213 -0.24 14.50 20.01
C ARG A 213 0.29 15.02 18.69
N LEU A 214 1.45 14.49 18.28
CA LEU A 214 2.06 14.92 17.02
C LEU A 214 1.18 14.44 15.86
N LEU A 215 0.58 15.40 15.15
CA LEU A 215 -0.08 15.14 13.88
C LEU A 215 0.96 15.02 12.77
N MET A 216 0.92 13.92 12.04
CA MET A 216 1.68 13.73 10.80
C MET A 216 0.71 13.74 9.61
N MET A 217 0.92 14.64 8.65
CA MET A 217 -0.03 14.94 7.57
C MET A 217 0.66 15.00 6.20
N GLU A 218 -0.05 14.70 5.11
CA GLU A 218 0.57 14.74 3.78
C GLU A 218 1.03 16.14 3.37
N ALA A 219 2.24 16.26 2.84
CA ALA A 219 2.83 17.53 2.46
C ALA A 219 2.04 18.26 1.35
N GLY A 220 1.35 17.51 0.49
CA GLY A 220 0.48 18.03 -0.57
C GLY A 220 -0.92 18.48 -0.12
N ASN A 221 -1.22 18.46 1.19
CA ASN A 221 -2.50 18.93 1.71
C ASN A 221 -2.70 20.43 1.44
N ALA A 222 -3.91 20.80 0.99
CA ALA A 222 -4.21 22.14 0.51
C ALA A 222 -4.59 23.13 1.64
N GLU A 223 -4.89 22.65 2.85
CA GLU A 223 -5.50 23.45 3.92
C GLU A 223 -4.72 23.42 5.23
N VAL A 224 -3.97 22.35 5.52
CA VAL A 224 -3.30 22.16 6.81
C VAL A 224 -2.38 23.33 7.19
N ARG A 225 -1.74 23.96 6.20
CA ARG A 225 -0.80 25.09 6.41
C ARG A 225 -1.48 26.40 6.80
N ASP A 226 -2.79 26.51 6.65
CA ASP A 226 -3.55 27.66 7.16
C ASP A 226 -3.68 27.59 8.70
N TYR A 227 -3.48 26.40 9.27
CA TYR A 227 -3.68 26.14 10.69
C TYR A 227 -2.40 25.75 11.41
N LEU A 228 -1.54 24.93 10.79
CA LEU A 228 -0.38 24.31 11.41
C LEU A 228 0.88 24.54 10.57
N GLU A 229 1.97 24.81 11.26
CA GLU A 229 3.32 24.96 10.70
C GLU A 229 4.15 23.68 10.84
N ASP A 230 4.79 23.27 9.75
CA ASP A 230 5.63 22.07 9.65
C ASP A 230 6.87 22.17 10.56
N GLY A 231 7.18 21.09 11.29
CA GLY A 231 8.26 21.03 12.28
C GLY A 231 8.01 21.80 13.58
N VAL A 232 6.95 22.60 13.63
CA VAL A 232 6.57 23.42 14.80
C VAL A 232 5.35 22.86 15.50
N SER A 233 4.26 22.62 14.76
CA SER A 233 2.93 22.24 15.30
C SER A 233 2.29 21.05 14.58
N CYS A 234 2.91 20.59 13.49
CA CYS A 234 2.68 19.30 12.85
C CYS A 234 3.98 18.85 12.17
N VAL A 235 3.98 17.65 11.58
CA VAL A 235 5.03 17.22 10.64
C VAL A 235 4.39 16.84 9.32
N LEU A 236 4.93 17.40 8.24
CA LEU A 236 4.46 17.13 6.89
C LEU A 236 5.37 16.11 6.20
N TYR A 237 4.75 15.13 5.55
CA TYR A 237 5.46 14.00 4.95
C TYR A 237 5.15 13.80 3.47
N ASP A 238 6.09 13.19 2.76
CA ASP A 238 5.95 12.74 1.39
C ASP A 238 6.59 11.35 1.20
N ALA A 239 6.59 10.85 -0.04
CA ALA A 239 7.11 9.53 -0.37
C ALA A 239 8.58 9.33 0.01
N GLU A 240 9.38 10.40 -0.03
CA GLU A 240 10.84 10.36 0.15
C GLU A 240 11.23 10.53 1.62
N SER A 241 10.51 11.38 2.35
CA SER A 241 10.82 11.79 3.73
C SER A 241 10.21 10.89 4.80
N PHE A 242 9.12 10.18 4.50
CA PHE A 242 8.29 9.48 5.50
C PHE A 242 9.08 8.57 6.45
N ASP A 243 9.88 7.62 5.93
CA ASP A 243 10.57 6.64 6.79
C ASP A 243 11.62 7.30 7.68
N ALA A 244 12.37 8.27 7.13
CA ALA A 244 13.41 8.99 7.86
C ALA A 244 12.81 9.88 8.96
N GLN A 245 11.71 10.59 8.66
CA GLN A 245 11.00 11.41 9.62
C GLN A 245 10.43 10.57 10.77
N VAL A 246 9.75 9.46 10.48
CA VAL A 246 9.22 8.58 11.52
C VAL A 246 10.34 8.05 12.42
N ALA A 247 11.46 7.61 11.83
CA ALA A 247 12.59 7.11 12.61
C ALA A 247 13.22 8.20 13.49
N ALA A 248 13.38 9.41 12.98
CA ALA A 248 13.94 10.54 13.72
C ALA A 248 13.00 10.97 14.87
N LEU A 249 11.70 11.09 14.60
CA LEU A 249 10.69 11.47 15.60
C LEU A 249 10.60 10.45 16.74
N LEU A 250 10.58 9.15 16.43
CA LEU A 250 10.52 8.12 17.46
C LEU A 250 11.83 7.92 18.22
N ALA A 251 12.96 8.36 17.66
CA ALA A 251 14.23 8.43 18.37
C ALA A 251 14.32 9.62 19.34
N ASP A 252 13.52 10.68 19.12
CA ASP A 252 13.41 11.85 19.99
C ASP A 252 11.95 12.11 20.44
N PRO A 253 11.49 11.36 21.47
CA PRO A 253 10.19 11.55 22.10
C PRO A 253 9.88 12.99 22.54
N GLU A 254 10.88 13.75 22.97
CA GLU A 254 10.69 15.12 23.47
C GLU A 254 10.32 16.07 22.34
N THR A 255 10.91 15.90 21.16
CA THR A 255 10.50 16.64 19.96
C THR A 255 9.06 16.32 19.57
N CYS A 256 8.64 15.05 19.67
CA CYS A 256 7.24 14.69 19.40
C CYS A 256 6.29 15.42 20.35
N ASP A 257 6.58 15.39 21.65
CA ASP A 257 5.73 15.97 22.69
C ASP A 257 5.70 17.51 22.57
N ARG A 258 6.83 18.13 22.22
CA ARG A 258 6.91 19.58 21.95
C ARG A 258 6.04 20.00 20.76
N ILE A 259 6.13 19.29 19.63
CA ILE A 259 5.35 19.61 18.43
C ILE A 259 3.86 19.36 18.68
N GLY A 260 3.51 18.23 19.32
CA GLY A 260 2.12 17.92 19.70
C GLY A 260 1.52 18.97 20.63
N GLN A 261 2.27 19.44 21.62
CA GLN A 261 1.84 20.50 22.52
C GLN A 261 1.64 21.84 21.79
N ALA A 262 2.53 22.19 20.85
CA ALA A 262 2.37 23.39 20.03
C ALA A 262 1.12 23.31 19.13
N GLY A 263 0.85 22.14 18.54
CA GLY A 263 -0.39 21.86 17.80
C GLY A 263 -1.63 22.01 18.68
N HIS A 264 -1.61 21.48 19.90
CA HIS A 264 -2.70 21.63 20.86
C HIS A 264 -2.97 23.10 21.20
N VAL A 265 -1.93 23.87 21.53
CA VAL A 265 -2.08 25.30 21.82
C VAL A 265 -2.70 26.05 20.62
N ARG A 266 -2.26 25.72 19.40
CA ARG A 266 -2.75 26.36 18.17
C ARG A 266 -4.22 26.03 17.87
N LEU A 267 -4.66 24.79 18.07
CA LEU A 267 -6.01 24.34 17.69
C LEU A 267 -7.03 24.34 18.82
N SER A 268 -6.62 24.51 20.09
CA SER A 268 -7.57 24.55 21.22
C SER A 268 -8.63 25.66 21.08
N GLY A 269 -8.35 26.72 20.30
CA GLY A 269 -9.30 27.79 19.99
C GLY A 269 -10.12 27.62 18.70
N GLU A 270 -9.83 26.61 17.88
CA GLU A 270 -10.56 26.33 16.63
C GLU A 270 -11.73 25.38 16.93
N THR A 271 -12.74 25.88 17.65
CA THR A 271 -13.95 25.12 18.03
C THR A 271 -15.12 25.38 17.07
N TYR A 272 -16.12 24.49 17.05
CA TYR A 272 -17.33 24.70 16.23
C TYR A 272 -18.05 26.01 16.58
N ASP A 273 -18.19 26.36 17.85
CA ASP A 273 -18.78 27.63 18.29
C ASP A 273 -18.00 28.85 17.77
N GLY A 274 -16.66 28.78 17.85
CA GLY A 274 -15.78 29.84 17.34
C GLY A 274 -15.89 29.97 15.82
N HIS A 275 -15.89 28.84 15.10
CA HIS A 275 -16.09 28.81 13.65
C HIS A 275 -17.46 29.40 13.29
N TRP A 276 -18.52 29.00 13.99
CA TRP A 276 -19.89 29.48 13.78
C TRP A 276 -20.02 31.00 13.96
N ALA A 277 -19.42 31.57 15.01
CA ALA A 277 -19.41 33.01 15.22
C ALA A 277 -18.68 33.78 14.09
N ARG A 278 -17.60 33.22 13.55
CA ARG A 278 -16.92 33.78 12.36
C ARG A 278 -17.81 33.70 11.12
N LEU A 279 -18.51 32.59 10.91
CA LEU A 279 -19.46 32.43 9.81
C LEU A 279 -20.59 33.46 9.91
N GLN A 280 -21.20 33.63 11.09
CA GLN A 280 -22.21 34.67 11.33
C GLN A 280 -21.72 36.07 10.94
N THR A 281 -20.47 36.40 11.33
CA THR A 281 -19.85 37.69 10.99
C THR A 281 -19.63 37.82 9.47
N GLN A 282 -19.16 36.75 8.82
CA GLN A 282 -18.95 36.72 7.38
C GLN A 282 -20.26 36.89 6.61
N LEU A 283 -21.31 36.15 7.00
CA LEU A 283 -22.64 36.22 6.39
C LEU A 283 -23.29 37.61 6.56
N ALA A 284 -23.08 38.26 7.72
CA ALA A 284 -23.59 39.60 7.97
C ALA A 284 -22.92 40.67 7.07
N ALA A 285 -21.71 40.41 6.58
CA ALA A 285 -20.99 41.28 5.66
C ALA A 285 -21.30 41.02 4.18
N MET A 286 -22.02 39.93 3.86
CA MET A 286 -22.33 39.54 2.48
C MET A 286 -23.46 40.36 1.88
N SER A 287 -23.42 40.50 0.55
CA SER A 287 -24.51 41.07 -0.25
C SER A 287 -25.30 39.97 -0.95
N TRP A 288 -26.60 39.93 -0.68
CA TRP A 288 -27.49 38.86 -1.12
C TRP A 288 -28.25 39.27 -2.38
N PRO A 289 -28.37 38.38 -3.38
CA PRO A 289 -29.23 38.60 -4.51
C PRO A 289 -30.69 38.43 -4.04
N PRO A 290 -31.68 38.98 -4.76
CA PRO A 290 -33.06 38.65 -4.53
C PRO A 290 -33.27 37.12 -4.64
N PRO A 291 -33.96 36.47 -3.68
CA PRO A 291 -34.23 35.02 -3.74
C PRO A 291 -34.89 34.57 -5.06
N ALA A 292 -35.70 35.43 -5.67
CA ALA A 292 -36.34 35.17 -6.96
C ALA A 292 -35.34 35.01 -8.13
N ASP A 293 -34.11 35.50 -7.99
CA ASP A 293 -33.07 35.46 -9.03
C ASP A 293 -32.23 34.17 -9.01
N ARG A 294 -32.48 33.27 -8.05
CA ARG A 294 -31.77 31.98 -7.93
C ARG A 294 -31.79 31.21 -9.24
N ALA A 295 -30.65 30.61 -9.58
CA ALA A 295 -30.50 29.80 -10.79
C ALA A 295 -31.49 28.62 -10.82
N TRP A 296 -31.90 28.12 -9.65
CA TRP A 296 -32.95 27.10 -9.48
C TRP A 296 -34.25 27.40 -10.25
N HIS A 297 -34.72 28.65 -10.24
CA HIS A 297 -35.98 29.03 -10.89
C HIS A 297 -35.89 29.04 -12.42
N ARG A 298 -34.68 28.90 -12.99
CA ARG A 298 -34.46 28.76 -14.44
C ARG A 298 -34.59 27.32 -14.94
N LEU A 299 -34.58 26.35 -14.02
CA LEU A 299 -34.77 24.93 -14.35
C LEU A 299 -36.23 24.66 -14.69
N SER A 300 -36.49 23.70 -15.59
CA SER A 300 -37.85 23.22 -15.83
C SER A 300 -38.42 22.58 -14.57
N ARG A 301 -39.76 22.59 -14.43
CA ARG A 301 -40.39 21.99 -13.24
C ARG A 301 -40.09 20.50 -13.10
N VAL A 302 -40.03 19.76 -14.22
CA VAL A 302 -39.62 18.34 -14.23
C VAL A 302 -38.17 18.19 -13.74
N ALA A 303 -37.24 19.04 -14.18
CA ALA A 303 -35.85 19.00 -13.73
C ALA A 303 -35.70 19.30 -12.23
N GLN A 304 -36.47 20.27 -11.71
CA GLN A 304 -36.52 20.58 -10.28
C GLN A 304 -37.02 19.37 -9.47
N LEU A 305 -38.12 18.75 -9.88
CA LEU A 305 -38.70 17.60 -9.19
C LEU A 305 -37.78 16.38 -9.24
N CYS A 306 -37.13 16.11 -10.38
CA CYS A 306 -36.12 15.05 -10.46
C CYS A 306 -34.91 15.33 -9.55
N ALA A 307 -34.46 16.59 -9.46
CA ALA A 307 -33.35 16.96 -8.57
C ALA A 307 -33.71 16.76 -7.09
N LEU A 308 -34.91 17.20 -6.68
CA LEU A 308 -35.42 16.99 -5.32
C LEU A 308 -35.62 15.49 -5.01
N ALA A 309 -36.14 14.73 -5.97
CA ALA A 309 -36.28 13.28 -5.83
C ALA A 309 -34.93 12.58 -5.65
N LEU A 310 -33.92 12.98 -6.42
CA LEU A 310 -32.57 12.44 -6.32
C LEU A 310 -31.95 12.73 -4.94
N GLN A 311 -32.06 13.97 -4.48
CA GLN A 311 -31.56 14.39 -3.17
C GLN A 311 -32.26 13.63 -2.04
N ALA A 312 -33.59 13.54 -2.09
CA ALA A 312 -34.39 12.83 -1.10
C ALA A 312 -34.09 11.33 -1.09
N LEU A 313 -33.79 10.72 -2.24
CA LEU A 313 -33.47 9.29 -2.32
C LEU A 313 -32.15 8.94 -1.62
N TYR A 314 -31.19 9.87 -1.60
CA TYR A 314 -29.90 9.68 -0.93
C TYR A 314 -29.86 10.20 0.52
N ALA A 315 -30.80 11.04 0.91
CA ALA A 315 -30.92 11.51 2.28
C ALA A 315 -31.12 10.34 3.26
N LEU A 316 -30.53 10.47 4.45
CA LEU A 316 -30.64 9.53 5.55
C LEU A 316 -31.85 9.84 6.46
N THR A 317 -32.54 10.95 6.22
CA THR A 317 -33.73 11.38 6.95
C THR A 317 -34.85 10.32 6.87
N PRO A 318 -35.45 9.94 8.01
CA PRO A 318 -36.64 9.08 8.01
C PRO A 318 -37.75 9.62 7.10
N GLY A 319 -38.33 8.78 6.26
CA GLY A 319 -39.40 9.18 5.33
C GLY A 319 -38.92 9.91 4.06
N ALA A 320 -37.62 10.11 3.85
CA ALA A 320 -37.12 10.78 2.64
C ALA A 320 -37.50 10.05 1.33
N GLN A 321 -37.59 8.70 1.35
CA GLN A 321 -38.05 7.94 0.18
C GLN A 321 -39.53 8.20 -0.18
N ASP A 322 -40.37 8.57 0.79
CA ASP A 322 -41.76 8.95 0.51
C ASP A 322 -41.82 10.32 -0.18
N TRP A 323 -40.92 11.24 0.19
CA TRP A 323 -40.73 12.49 -0.54
C TRP A 323 -40.19 12.26 -1.95
N ALA A 324 -39.21 11.37 -2.12
CA ALA A 324 -38.70 10.99 -3.44
C ALA A 324 -39.84 10.45 -4.34
N GLN A 325 -40.71 9.58 -3.79
CA GLN A 325 -41.91 9.10 -4.49
C GLN A 325 -42.81 10.25 -4.92
N ARG A 326 -43.19 11.15 -4.01
CA ARG A 326 -44.07 12.28 -4.30
C ARG A 326 -43.52 13.17 -5.41
N TYR A 327 -42.22 13.51 -5.34
CA TYR A 327 -41.58 14.33 -6.37
C TYR A 327 -41.57 13.64 -7.73
N LEU A 328 -41.35 12.32 -7.79
CA LEU A 328 -41.39 11.56 -9.03
C LEU A 328 -42.81 11.41 -9.60
N ASP A 329 -43.82 11.23 -8.75
CA ASP A 329 -45.23 11.17 -9.15
C ASP A 329 -45.70 12.51 -9.72
N ASP A 330 -45.32 13.62 -9.06
CA ASP A 330 -45.57 14.98 -9.55
C ASP A 330 -44.86 15.21 -10.89
N ALA A 331 -43.62 14.73 -11.05
CA ALA A 331 -42.88 14.85 -12.30
C ALA A 331 -43.52 14.02 -13.41
N ALA A 332 -43.99 12.81 -13.12
CA ALA A 332 -44.69 11.94 -14.06
C ALA A 332 -46.04 12.51 -14.50
N THR A 333 -46.72 13.26 -13.63
CA THR A 333 -47.95 13.99 -13.99
C THR A 333 -47.66 15.08 -15.04
N LEU A 334 -46.47 15.66 -15.03
CA LEU A 334 -46.05 16.67 -16.00
C LEU A 334 -45.49 16.06 -17.30
N ASP A 335 -44.69 14.99 -17.18
CA ASP A 335 -44.07 14.30 -18.31
C ASP A 335 -43.73 12.84 -17.93
N ALA A 336 -44.67 11.93 -18.18
CA ALA A 336 -44.55 10.51 -17.83
C ALA A 336 -43.51 9.75 -18.67
N ASP A 337 -43.22 10.23 -19.89
CA ASP A 337 -42.29 9.60 -20.82
C ASP A 337 -40.85 10.14 -20.65
N HIS A 338 -40.66 11.13 -19.77
CA HIS A 338 -39.36 11.73 -19.51
C HIS A 338 -38.37 10.67 -18.98
N PRO A 339 -37.20 10.49 -19.62
CA PRO A 339 -36.29 9.39 -19.30
C PRO A 339 -35.80 9.42 -17.85
N ARG A 340 -35.50 10.61 -17.29
CA ARG A 340 -35.10 10.73 -15.86
C ARG A 340 -36.23 10.46 -14.87
N VAL A 341 -37.49 10.67 -15.26
CA VAL A 341 -38.65 10.38 -14.39
C VAL A 341 -38.83 8.87 -14.29
N LEU A 342 -38.87 8.20 -15.44
CA LEU A 342 -38.88 6.74 -15.54
C LEU A 342 -37.68 6.11 -14.81
N HIS A 343 -36.49 6.68 -14.97
CA HIS A 343 -35.28 6.22 -14.28
C HIS A 343 -35.35 6.40 -12.77
N GLY A 344 -35.82 7.56 -12.29
CA GLY A 344 -36.03 7.80 -10.87
C GLY A 344 -37.03 6.84 -10.24
N LEU A 345 -38.16 6.57 -10.91
CA LEU A 345 -39.16 5.60 -10.46
C LEU A 345 -38.59 4.17 -10.39
N ALA A 346 -37.85 3.75 -11.42
CA ALA A 346 -37.19 2.44 -11.43
C ALA A 346 -36.13 2.33 -10.33
N CYS A 347 -35.34 3.39 -10.10
CA CYS A 347 -34.35 3.43 -9.04
C CYS A 347 -34.99 3.39 -7.65
N LEU A 348 -36.04 4.16 -7.40
CA LEU A 348 -36.78 4.14 -6.14
C LEU A 348 -37.30 2.72 -5.82
N ALA A 349 -37.86 2.01 -6.81
CA ALA A 349 -38.24 0.61 -6.64
C ALA A 349 -37.02 -0.28 -6.30
N GLY A 350 -35.88 -0.04 -6.94
CA GLY A 350 -34.61 -0.70 -6.61
C GLY A 350 -34.10 -0.41 -5.19
N PHE A 351 -34.15 0.83 -4.72
CA PHE A 351 -33.78 1.16 -3.33
C PHE A 351 -34.67 0.43 -2.31
N ARG A 352 -35.97 0.35 -2.57
CA ARG A 352 -36.90 -0.43 -1.75
C ARG A 352 -36.53 -1.93 -1.74
N LEU A 353 -36.14 -2.49 -2.89
CA LEU A 353 -35.59 -3.86 -2.94
C LEU A 353 -34.40 -4.02 -1.99
N PHE A 354 -33.41 -3.12 -2.02
CA PHE A 354 -32.23 -3.24 -1.15
C PHE A 354 -32.54 -2.99 0.33
N GLY A 355 -33.58 -2.22 0.65
CA GLY A 355 -34.09 -2.03 2.02
C GLY A 355 -34.90 -3.21 2.56
N THR A 356 -35.29 -4.19 1.73
CA THR A 356 -36.01 -5.39 2.19
C THR A 356 -35.05 -6.50 2.60
N ALA A 357 -35.44 -7.27 3.63
CA ALA A 357 -34.64 -8.36 4.16
C ALA A 357 -34.23 -9.38 3.07
N PRO A 358 -32.95 -9.80 3.01
CA PRO A 358 -32.48 -10.83 2.09
C PRO A 358 -33.32 -12.11 2.14
N HIS A 359 -33.46 -12.81 1.01
CA HIS A 359 -34.17 -14.09 0.88
C HIS A 359 -35.66 -14.11 1.31
N SER A 360 -36.32 -12.94 1.39
CA SER A 360 -37.75 -12.86 1.70
C SER A 360 -38.63 -12.80 0.45
N GLU A 361 -39.88 -13.26 0.54
CA GLU A 361 -40.87 -13.07 -0.54
C GLU A 361 -41.09 -11.58 -0.87
N ALA A 362 -41.02 -10.72 0.15
CA ALA A 362 -41.13 -9.27 -0.02
C ALA A 362 -40.00 -8.73 -0.91
N ARG A 363 -38.77 -9.24 -0.73
CA ARG A 363 -37.63 -8.89 -1.57
C ARG A 363 -37.81 -9.34 -3.01
N GLN A 364 -38.31 -10.56 -3.21
CA GLN A 364 -38.60 -11.05 -4.56
C GLN A 364 -39.64 -10.16 -5.27
N ARG A 365 -40.76 -9.84 -4.62
CA ARG A 365 -41.79 -8.94 -5.17
C ARG A 365 -41.24 -7.53 -5.45
N ALA A 366 -40.46 -6.96 -4.53
CA ALA A 366 -39.85 -5.66 -4.72
C ALA A 366 -38.90 -5.63 -5.93
N GLY A 367 -38.13 -6.71 -6.13
CA GLY A 367 -37.23 -6.82 -7.28
C GLY A 367 -37.97 -7.06 -8.60
N GLU A 368 -39.07 -7.82 -8.60
CA GLU A 368 -39.94 -7.95 -9.79
C GLU A 368 -40.51 -6.60 -10.23
N VAL A 369 -40.96 -5.77 -9.28
CA VAL A 369 -41.42 -4.39 -9.54
C VAL A 369 -40.30 -3.54 -10.11
N ALA A 370 -39.10 -3.57 -9.49
CA ALA A 370 -37.96 -2.81 -9.97
C ALA A 370 -37.53 -3.24 -11.39
N ASN A 371 -37.43 -4.54 -11.65
CA ASN A 371 -37.06 -5.08 -12.95
C ASN A 371 -38.10 -4.74 -14.04
N ALA A 372 -39.39 -4.74 -13.72
CA ALA A 372 -40.44 -4.30 -14.63
C ALA A 372 -40.32 -2.80 -14.96
N ALA A 373 -40.06 -1.96 -13.96
CA ALA A 373 -39.86 -0.52 -14.16
C ALA A 373 -38.63 -0.22 -15.04
N PHE A 374 -37.51 -0.92 -14.81
CA PHE A 374 -36.33 -0.83 -15.69
C PHE A 374 -36.64 -1.32 -17.11
N ALA A 375 -37.39 -2.41 -17.27
CA ALA A 375 -37.78 -2.90 -18.60
C ALA A 375 -38.62 -1.87 -19.38
N THR A 376 -39.57 -1.20 -18.71
CA THR A 376 -40.35 -0.11 -19.31
C THR A 376 -39.45 1.03 -19.79
N LEU A 377 -38.57 1.53 -18.92
CA LEU A 377 -37.61 2.59 -19.25
C LEU A 377 -36.73 2.20 -20.45
N LEU A 378 -36.13 1.01 -20.40
CA LEU A 378 -35.11 0.58 -21.36
C LEU A 378 -35.72 0.14 -22.71
N THR A 379 -37.02 -0.17 -22.74
CA THR A 379 -37.76 -0.34 -24.00
C THR A 379 -37.93 0.99 -24.72
N ALA A 380 -38.25 2.06 -23.98
CA ALA A 380 -38.41 3.41 -24.54
C ALA A 380 -37.06 4.07 -24.85
N HIS A 381 -36.05 3.82 -24.00
CA HIS A 381 -34.75 4.50 -24.01
C HIS A 381 -33.59 3.48 -23.95
N PRO A 382 -33.40 2.62 -24.97
CA PRO A 382 -32.38 1.56 -24.94
C PRO A 382 -30.94 2.09 -24.88
N GLY A 383 -30.71 3.35 -25.23
CA GLY A 383 -29.40 4.01 -25.15
C GLY A 383 -29.02 4.51 -23.75
N TYR A 384 -29.86 4.34 -22.73
CA TYR A 384 -29.61 4.87 -21.39
C TYR A 384 -28.66 3.94 -20.59
N ALA A 385 -27.36 4.06 -20.82
CA ALA A 385 -26.39 3.10 -20.30
C ALA A 385 -26.35 3.01 -18.76
N LEU A 386 -26.59 4.11 -18.02
CA LEU A 386 -26.68 4.08 -16.56
C LEU A 386 -27.90 3.26 -16.07
N ALA A 387 -29.02 3.34 -16.77
CA ALA A 387 -30.20 2.55 -16.43
C ALA A 387 -29.96 1.05 -16.64
N TRP A 388 -29.19 0.67 -17.66
CA TRP A 388 -28.74 -0.72 -17.84
C TRP A 388 -27.83 -1.19 -16.71
N MET A 389 -26.92 -0.34 -16.21
CA MET A 389 -26.09 -0.64 -15.04
C MET A 389 -26.95 -0.89 -13.79
N ASN A 390 -27.91 -0.02 -13.52
CA ASN A 390 -28.83 -0.17 -12.39
C ASN A 390 -29.72 -1.41 -12.53
N ALA A 391 -30.21 -1.71 -13.74
CA ALA A 391 -30.96 -2.93 -14.03
C ALA A 391 -30.12 -4.20 -13.78
N ALA A 392 -28.85 -4.19 -14.16
CA ALA A 392 -27.93 -5.29 -13.88
C ALA A 392 -27.77 -5.51 -12.36
N THR A 393 -27.61 -4.44 -11.58
CA THR A 393 -27.54 -4.49 -10.11
C THR A 393 -28.80 -5.11 -9.50
N VAL A 394 -30.00 -4.75 -9.98
CA VAL A 394 -31.27 -5.36 -9.55
C VAL A 394 -31.33 -6.85 -9.90
N ARG A 395 -30.93 -7.23 -11.11
CA ARG A 395 -30.94 -8.62 -11.57
C ARG A 395 -29.96 -9.51 -10.80
N VAL A 396 -28.78 -8.98 -10.45
CA VAL A 396 -27.84 -9.66 -9.54
C VAL A 396 -28.49 -9.91 -8.17
N ALA A 397 -29.16 -8.90 -7.61
CA ALA A 397 -29.84 -9.03 -6.31
C ALA A 397 -31.00 -10.04 -6.30
N LEU A 398 -31.59 -10.31 -7.48
CA LEU A 398 -32.61 -11.34 -7.70
C LEU A 398 -32.02 -12.74 -8.00
N GLY A 399 -30.70 -12.86 -8.19
CA GLY A 399 -30.07 -14.08 -8.65
C GLY A 399 -30.30 -14.39 -10.14
N ASP A 400 -30.87 -13.46 -10.91
CA ASP A 400 -31.02 -13.57 -12.36
C ASP A 400 -29.69 -13.24 -13.06
N ARG A 401 -28.78 -14.20 -13.03
CA ARG A 401 -27.44 -14.06 -13.60
C ARG A 401 -27.48 -13.85 -15.11
N LYS A 402 -28.38 -14.54 -15.82
CA LYS A 402 -28.48 -14.42 -17.28
C LYS A 402 -28.94 -13.01 -17.65
N GLY A 403 -30.00 -12.53 -17.02
CA GLY A 403 -30.46 -11.17 -17.24
C GLY A 403 -29.43 -10.13 -16.82
N ALA A 404 -28.66 -10.34 -15.74
CA ALA A 404 -27.57 -9.44 -15.38
C ALA A 404 -26.52 -9.33 -16.49
N CYS A 405 -26.14 -10.46 -17.12
CA CYS A 405 -25.23 -10.47 -18.26
C CYS A 405 -25.81 -9.70 -19.46
N GLU A 406 -27.07 -9.93 -19.82
CA GLU A 406 -27.74 -9.19 -20.90
C GLU A 406 -27.75 -7.67 -20.62
N ALA A 407 -27.99 -7.28 -19.37
CA ALA A 407 -28.02 -5.87 -18.97
C ALA A 407 -26.63 -5.22 -19.03
N TRP A 408 -25.57 -5.88 -18.56
CA TRP A 408 -24.20 -5.35 -18.69
C TRP A 408 -23.72 -5.29 -20.14
N GLN A 409 -24.11 -6.25 -20.97
CA GLN A 409 -23.80 -6.18 -22.40
C GLN A 409 -24.47 -4.96 -23.04
N ALA A 410 -25.76 -4.76 -22.79
CA ALA A 410 -26.49 -3.59 -23.28
C ALA A 410 -25.93 -2.27 -22.72
N ALA A 411 -25.48 -2.23 -21.45
CA ALA A 411 -24.78 -1.08 -20.88
C ALA A 411 -23.49 -0.75 -21.65
N THR A 412 -22.73 -1.79 -22.04
CA THR A 412 -21.49 -1.64 -22.80
C THR A 412 -21.77 -1.07 -24.19
N GLU A 413 -22.74 -1.64 -24.91
CA GLU A 413 -23.14 -1.17 -26.25
C GLU A 413 -23.67 0.26 -26.21
N ALA A 414 -24.53 0.59 -25.25
CA ALA A 414 -25.07 1.93 -25.06
C ALA A 414 -23.99 2.97 -24.72
N ALA A 415 -23.04 2.62 -23.85
CA ALA A 415 -21.92 3.51 -23.52
C ALA A 415 -20.96 3.72 -24.71
N GLN A 416 -20.72 2.71 -25.55
CA GLN A 416 -19.93 2.82 -26.77
C GLN A 416 -20.60 3.71 -27.83
N ALA A 417 -21.93 3.66 -27.92
CA ALA A 417 -22.71 4.50 -28.83
C ALA A 417 -22.63 6.01 -28.49
N GLY A 418 -22.10 6.36 -27.31
CA GLY A 418 -21.81 7.74 -26.92
C GLY A 418 -23.05 8.56 -26.58
N THR A 419 -24.11 7.92 -26.07
CA THR A 419 -25.34 8.60 -25.65
C THR A 419 -25.10 9.63 -24.54
N ASP A 420 -25.95 10.65 -24.51
CA ASP A 420 -25.90 11.70 -23.50
C ASP A 420 -26.30 11.14 -22.12
N MET A 421 -25.57 11.52 -21.07
CA MET A 421 -25.72 10.95 -19.74
C MET A 421 -25.45 12.01 -18.66
N PRO A 422 -26.46 12.43 -17.89
CA PRO A 422 -26.24 13.35 -16.80
C PRO A 422 -25.50 12.68 -15.64
N LEU A 423 -24.49 13.36 -15.08
CA LEU A 423 -23.75 12.88 -13.91
C LEU A 423 -24.56 13.05 -12.60
N ALA A 424 -25.51 13.98 -12.60
CA ALA A 424 -26.48 14.18 -11.52
C ALA A 424 -27.73 13.32 -11.76
N ASP A 425 -27.59 12.01 -11.59
CA ASP A 425 -28.61 11.03 -11.93
C ASP A 425 -28.67 9.86 -10.94
N PHE A 426 -29.74 9.09 -11.00
CA PHE A 426 -30.04 8.04 -10.05
C PHE A 426 -29.10 6.84 -10.24
N ILE A 427 -28.31 6.51 -9.21
CA ILE A 427 -27.43 5.34 -9.17
C ILE A 427 -27.82 4.42 -8.01
N ILE A 428 -28.07 3.14 -8.29
CA ILE A 428 -28.36 2.15 -7.25
C ILE A 428 -27.04 1.53 -6.79
N THR A 429 -26.62 1.87 -5.58
CA THR A 429 -25.40 1.31 -4.98
C THR A 429 -25.68 0.90 -3.53
N PRO A 430 -25.70 -0.40 -3.19
CA PRO A 430 -25.93 -0.84 -1.82
C PRO A 430 -24.73 -0.57 -0.90
N ALA A 431 -23.57 -0.21 -1.45
CA ALA A 431 -22.34 0.10 -0.72
C ALA A 431 -21.51 1.18 -1.45
N TYR A 432 -20.51 1.72 -0.76
CA TYR A 432 -19.47 2.57 -1.37
C TYR A 432 -18.37 1.71 -2.01
N ASP A 433 -18.69 1.08 -3.13
CA ASP A 433 -17.73 0.28 -3.92
C ASP A 433 -17.02 1.13 -4.98
N ARG A 434 -16.12 0.52 -5.78
CA ARG A 434 -15.42 1.22 -6.87
C ARG A 434 -16.37 1.81 -7.91
N TRP A 435 -17.53 1.20 -8.15
CA TRP A 435 -18.54 1.71 -9.06
C TRP A 435 -19.14 3.01 -8.52
N ARG A 436 -19.62 3.02 -7.27
CA ARG A 436 -20.15 4.21 -6.62
C ARG A 436 -19.11 5.32 -6.56
N ILE A 437 -17.91 5.01 -6.06
CA ILE A 437 -16.88 6.04 -5.87
C ILE A 437 -16.33 6.54 -7.19
N GLY A 438 -16.18 5.68 -8.19
CA GLY A 438 -15.82 6.09 -9.54
C GLY A 438 -16.84 7.08 -10.12
N TRP A 439 -18.13 6.85 -9.89
CA TRP A 439 -19.19 7.75 -10.35
C TRP A 439 -19.09 9.12 -9.69
N GLU A 440 -18.87 9.17 -8.38
CA GLU A 440 -18.72 10.42 -7.64
C GLU A 440 -17.43 11.17 -8.03
N ARG A 441 -16.34 10.45 -8.37
CA ARG A 441 -15.13 11.07 -8.94
C ARG A 441 -15.42 11.72 -10.30
N CYS A 442 -16.18 11.04 -11.16
CA CYS A 442 -16.60 11.60 -12.46
C CYS A 442 -17.49 12.83 -12.25
N ALA A 443 -18.44 12.76 -11.31
CA ALA A 443 -19.27 13.90 -10.92
C ALA A 443 -18.41 15.06 -10.37
N GLY A 444 -17.44 14.80 -9.50
CA GLY A 444 -16.52 15.82 -8.96
C GLY A 444 -15.68 16.52 -10.04
N ALA A 445 -15.30 15.81 -11.09
CA ALA A 445 -14.60 16.36 -12.24
C ALA A 445 -15.53 16.96 -13.31
N ASN A 446 -16.86 16.77 -13.17
CA ASN A 446 -17.85 17.04 -14.21
C ASN A 446 -17.47 16.42 -15.58
N ASP A 447 -16.99 15.17 -15.57
CA ASP A 447 -16.43 14.50 -16.75
C ASP A 447 -17.33 13.33 -17.22
N VAL A 448 -18.16 13.61 -18.22
CA VAL A 448 -19.07 12.64 -18.86
C VAL A 448 -18.30 11.58 -19.67
N ALA A 449 -17.10 11.90 -20.18
CA ALA A 449 -16.29 10.91 -20.91
C ALA A 449 -15.71 9.88 -19.94
N ALA A 450 -15.19 10.33 -18.79
CA ALA A 450 -14.74 9.44 -17.72
C ALA A 450 -15.88 8.56 -17.19
N ALA A 451 -17.08 9.09 -17.00
CA ALA A 451 -18.24 8.29 -16.57
C ALA A 451 -18.63 7.21 -17.59
N ARG A 452 -18.56 7.51 -18.90
CA ARG A 452 -18.77 6.50 -19.95
C ARG A 452 -17.71 5.40 -19.88
N GLN A 453 -16.44 5.76 -19.71
CA GLN A 453 -15.35 4.79 -19.55
C GLN A 453 -15.53 3.92 -18.29
N LEU A 454 -16.01 4.52 -17.20
CA LEU A 454 -16.32 3.80 -15.97
C LEU A 454 -17.44 2.78 -16.18
N ILE A 455 -18.52 3.14 -16.89
CA ILE A 455 -19.60 2.20 -17.24
C ILE A 455 -19.07 1.05 -18.08
N LEU A 456 -18.30 1.33 -19.14
CA LEU A 456 -17.70 0.31 -20.00
C LEU A 456 -16.88 -0.69 -19.19
N THR A 457 -15.98 -0.17 -18.36
CA THR A 457 -15.09 -0.98 -17.52
C THR A 457 -15.89 -1.81 -16.52
N THR A 458 -16.84 -1.20 -15.80
CA THR A 458 -17.63 -1.86 -14.75
C THR A 458 -18.56 -2.91 -15.33
N ALA A 459 -19.18 -2.63 -16.49
CA ALA A 459 -20.03 -3.59 -17.19
C ALA A 459 -19.22 -4.78 -17.72
N CYS A 460 -18.06 -4.55 -18.35
CA CYS A 460 -17.15 -5.62 -18.77
C CYS A 460 -16.64 -6.46 -17.60
N LYS A 461 -16.32 -5.83 -16.46
CA LYS A 461 -15.97 -6.52 -15.21
C LYS A 461 -17.11 -7.40 -14.72
N GLY A 462 -18.33 -6.85 -14.63
CA GLY A 462 -19.54 -7.60 -14.20
C GLY A 462 -19.81 -8.82 -15.08
N LEU A 463 -19.74 -8.65 -16.41
CA LEU A 463 -19.81 -9.73 -17.39
C LEU A 463 -18.73 -10.78 -17.16
N GLY A 464 -17.47 -10.36 -17.04
CA GLY A 464 -16.33 -11.24 -16.83
C GLY A 464 -16.49 -12.09 -15.57
N LEU A 465 -16.82 -11.46 -14.44
CA LEU A 465 -17.11 -12.15 -13.17
C LEU A 465 -18.27 -13.13 -13.31
N ALA A 466 -19.35 -12.73 -13.98
CA ALA A 466 -20.48 -13.60 -14.23
C ALA A 466 -20.18 -14.73 -15.23
N MET A 467 -19.12 -14.64 -16.04
CA MET A 467 -18.69 -15.74 -16.91
C MET A 467 -17.75 -16.73 -16.23
N LEU A 468 -17.12 -16.39 -15.10
CA LEU A 468 -16.15 -17.26 -14.40
C LEU A 468 -16.67 -18.68 -14.12
N THR A 469 -17.98 -18.84 -13.88
CA THR A 469 -18.58 -20.16 -13.65
C THR A 469 -19.48 -20.66 -14.78
N LEU A 470 -19.59 -19.90 -15.88
CA LEU A 470 -20.40 -20.26 -17.05
C LEU A 470 -19.52 -20.65 -18.23
N ASP A 471 -18.52 -19.82 -18.52
CA ASP A 471 -17.60 -19.98 -19.64
C ASP A 471 -16.27 -19.28 -19.33
N LEU A 472 -15.30 -20.05 -18.80
CA LEU A 472 -13.99 -19.56 -18.35
C LEU A 472 -13.19 -18.83 -19.46
N PRO A 473 -13.08 -19.35 -20.71
CA PRO A 473 -12.43 -18.62 -21.81
C PRO A 473 -13.04 -17.25 -22.08
N THR A 474 -14.38 -17.15 -22.09
CA THR A 474 -15.06 -15.86 -22.27
C THR A 474 -14.82 -14.93 -21.09
N ALA A 475 -14.82 -15.46 -19.86
CA ALA A 475 -14.48 -14.70 -18.65
C ALA A 475 -13.07 -14.10 -18.74
N GLN A 476 -12.06 -14.90 -19.10
CA GLN A 476 -10.69 -14.43 -19.29
C GLN A 476 -10.61 -13.31 -20.33
N ASN A 477 -11.29 -13.45 -21.47
CA ASN A 477 -11.26 -12.45 -22.54
C ASN A 477 -11.89 -11.12 -22.11
N LEU A 478 -13.04 -11.18 -21.42
CA LEU A 478 -13.73 -10.00 -20.90
C LEU A 478 -12.92 -9.30 -19.81
N LEU A 479 -12.36 -10.05 -18.86
CA LEU A 479 -11.52 -9.49 -17.79
C LEU A 479 -10.22 -8.91 -18.34
N SER A 480 -9.59 -9.57 -19.32
CA SER A 480 -8.42 -9.04 -20.03
C SER A 480 -8.75 -7.77 -20.82
N HIS A 481 -9.98 -7.66 -21.34
CA HIS A 481 -10.42 -6.42 -21.98
C HIS A 481 -10.64 -5.32 -20.95
N ALA A 482 -11.27 -5.64 -19.82
CA ALA A 482 -11.52 -4.70 -18.74
C ALA A 482 -10.20 -4.14 -18.16
N THR A 483 -9.12 -4.94 -18.04
CA THR A 483 -7.80 -4.41 -17.62
C THR A 483 -7.14 -3.49 -18.65
N ARG A 484 -7.52 -3.56 -19.94
CA ARG A 484 -7.08 -2.60 -20.96
C ARG A 484 -7.90 -1.31 -20.92
N LEU A 485 -9.15 -1.39 -20.48
CA LEU A 485 -10.02 -0.23 -20.27
C LEU A 485 -9.64 0.54 -19.00
N ASP A 486 -9.32 -0.19 -17.94
CA ASP A 486 -8.80 0.35 -16.68
C ASP A 486 -7.73 -0.60 -16.09
N GLY A 487 -6.47 -0.21 -16.23
CA GLY A 487 -5.33 -0.96 -15.70
C GLY A 487 -5.08 -0.72 -14.20
N THR A 488 -5.91 0.08 -13.54
CA THR A 488 -5.76 0.52 -12.14
C THR A 488 -6.73 -0.16 -11.17
N ASP A 489 -7.73 -0.91 -11.65
CA ASP A 489 -8.62 -1.69 -10.80
C ASP A 489 -8.00 -3.06 -10.44
N GLY A 490 -7.47 -3.15 -9.21
CA GLY A 490 -6.89 -4.37 -8.66
C GLY A 490 -7.87 -5.55 -8.58
N GLU A 491 -9.18 -5.32 -8.50
CA GLU A 491 -10.18 -6.41 -8.44
C GLU A 491 -10.35 -7.10 -9.80
N ILE A 492 -10.20 -6.36 -10.90
CA ILE A 492 -10.23 -6.94 -12.25
C ILE A 492 -8.99 -7.82 -12.45
N TRP A 493 -7.83 -7.36 -12.00
CA TRP A 493 -6.59 -8.13 -12.04
C TRP A 493 -6.67 -9.40 -11.18
N ALA A 494 -7.28 -9.32 -9.99
CA ALA A 494 -7.50 -10.49 -9.14
C ALA A 494 -8.37 -11.54 -9.86
N ALA A 495 -9.53 -11.11 -10.37
CA ALA A 495 -10.44 -11.98 -11.09
C ALA A 495 -9.83 -12.57 -12.37
N LEU A 496 -8.99 -11.80 -13.07
CA LEU A 496 -8.25 -12.30 -14.24
C LEU A 496 -7.23 -13.37 -13.84
N GLY A 497 -6.54 -13.18 -12.71
CA GLY A 497 -5.65 -14.19 -12.14
C GLY A 497 -6.40 -15.49 -11.81
N ASP A 498 -7.56 -15.36 -11.18
CA ASP A 498 -8.41 -16.52 -10.85
C ASP A 498 -8.88 -17.26 -12.11
N ALA A 499 -9.31 -16.53 -13.15
CA ALA A 499 -9.71 -17.11 -14.44
C ALA A 499 -8.57 -17.89 -15.11
N ARG A 500 -7.37 -17.29 -15.16
CA ARG A 500 -6.17 -17.89 -15.77
C ARG A 500 -5.70 -19.11 -14.98
N SER A 501 -5.73 -19.04 -13.65
CA SER A 501 -5.42 -20.17 -12.79
C SER A 501 -6.38 -21.34 -13.05
N ALA A 502 -7.68 -21.07 -13.17
CA ALA A 502 -8.68 -22.10 -13.48
C ALA A 502 -8.51 -22.72 -14.87
N LEU A 503 -7.95 -21.98 -15.82
CA LEU A 503 -7.61 -22.46 -17.17
C LEU A 503 -6.26 -23.18 -17.26
N GLY A 504 -5.49 -23.22 -16.16
CA GLY A 504 -4.17 -23.88 -16.09
C GLY A 504 -2.99 -22.97 -16.45
N ASP A 505 -3.23 -21.70 -16.77
CA ASP A 505 -2.20 -20.72 -17.15
C ASP A 505 -1.56 -20.06 -15.91
N MET A 506 -0.93 -20.86 -15.05
CA MET A 506 -0.46 -20.43 -13.72
C MET A 506 0.56 -19.27 -13.76
N GLY A 507 1.45 -19.22 -14.77
CA GLY A 507 2.40 -18.11 -14.91
C GLY A 507 1.70 -16.77 -15.11
N LEU A 508 0.72 -16.73 -16.02
CA LEU A 508 -0.08 -15.53 -16.30
C LEU A 508 -1.05 -15.20 -15.15
N ALA A 509 -1.45 -16.20 -14.35
CA ALA A 509 -2.24 -15.99 -13.14
C ALA A 509 -1.42 -15.26 -12.07
N ILE A 510 -0.18 -15.70 -11.82
CA ILE A 510 0.75 -15.06 -10.89
C ILE A 510 1.01 -13.60 -11.28
N GLU A 511 1.26 -13.31 -12.56
CA GLU A 511 1.45 -11.93 -13.05
C GLU A 511 0.22 -11.04 -12.75
N ALA A 512 -0.98 -11.56 -13.01
CA ALA A 512 -2.22 -10.82 -12.77
C ALA A 512 -2.45 -10.58 -11.27
N TRP A 513 -2.23 -11.58 -10.42
CA TRP A 513 -2.32 -11.44 -8.97
C TRP A 513 -1.25 -10.50 -8.40
N GLN A 514 -0.01 -10.53 -8.90
CA GLN A 514 1.03 -9.56 -8.51
C GLN A 514 0.62 -8.13 -8.87
N ARG A 515 0.02 -7.93 -10.05
CA ARG A 515 -0.50 -6.62 -10.46
C ARG A 515 -1.65 -6.17 -9.58
N SER A 516 -2.57 -7.07 -9.21
CA SER A 516 -3.63 -6.80 -8.25
C SER A 516 -3.07 -6.36 -6.90
N LEU A 517 -2.12 -7.11 -6.35
CA LEU A 517 -1.51 -6.83 -5.05
C LEU A 517 -0.75 -5.49 -5.02
N ALA A 518 -0.11 -5.12 -6.13
CA ALA A 518 0.57 -3.83 -6.27
C ALA A 518 -0.41 -2.63 -6.22
N LEU A 519 -1.66 -2.83 -6.65
CA LEU A 519 -2.73 -1.82 -6.62
C LEU A 519 -3.55 -1.86 -5.31
N GLN A 520 -3.61 -3.04 -4.68
CA GLN A 520 -4.41 -3.29 -3.47
C GLN A 520 -3.58 -4.07 -2.45
N PRO A 521 -2.75 -3.38 -1.63
CA PRO A 521 -1.84 -4.03 -0.69
C PRO A 521 -2.52 -4.94 0.35
N PHE A 522 -3.79 -4.66 0.67
CA PHE A 522 -4.61 -5.43 1.62
C PHE A 522 -5.48 -6.51 0.97
N ALA A 523 -5.22 -6.87 -0.30
CA ALA A 523 -5.90 -7.98 -0.98
C ALA A 523 -5.41 -9.35 -0.44
N PHE A 524 -5.79 -9.72 0.78
CA PHE A 524 -5.32 -10.94 1.45
C PHE A 524 -5.70 -12.24 0.72
N ALA A 525 -6.85 -12.28 0.04
CA ALA A 525 -7.20 -13.41 -0.83
C ALA A 525 -6.19 -13.60 -1.96
N VAL A 526 -5.73 -12.50 -2.58
CA VAL A 526 -4.71 -12.52 -3.63
C VAL A 526 -3.35 -12.95 -3.07
N ARG A 527 -3.00 -12.51 -1.85
CA ARG A 527 -1.79 -12.96 -1.15
C ARG A 527 -1.82 -14.47 -0.91
N GLU A 528 -2.95 -15.01 -0.43
CA GLU A 528 -3.15 -16.45 -0.26
C GLU A 528 -2.98 -17.21 -1.58
N SER A 529 -3.60 -16.73 -2.67
CA SER A 529 -3.47 -17.32 -4.00
C SER A 529 -2.01 -17.34 -4.48
N LEU A 530 -1.29 -16.23 -4.36
CA LEU A 530 0.13 -16.15 -4.73
C LEU A 530 1.02 -17.10 -3.92
N ILE A 531 0.89 -17.08 -2.59
CA ILE A 531 1.67 -17.98 -1.72
C ILE A 531 1.37 -19.43 -2.04
N THR A 532 0.10 -19.78 -2.24
CA THR A 532 -0.30 -21.14 -2.58
C THR A 532 0.25 -21.57 -3.93
N ALA A 533 0.21 -20.69 -4.94
CA ALA A 533 0.77 -20.94 -6.26
C ALA A 533 2.29 -21.16 -6.21
N TRP A 534 3.03 -20.27 -5.54
CA TRP A 534 4.48 -20.38 -5.40
C TRP A 534 4.92 -21.59 -4.60
N LEU A 535 4.23 -21.89 -3.49
CA LEU A 535 4.45 -23.14 -2.77
C LEU A 535 4.27 -24.30 -3.75
N THR A 536 3.15 -24.38 -4.47
CA THR A 536 2.86 -25.47 -5.41
C THR A 536 3.95 -25.63 -6.47
N GLN A 537 4.47 -24.53 -7.01
CA GLN A 537 5.57 -24.51 -7.99
C GLN A 537 6.97 -24.75 -7.39
N GLY A 538 7.10 -24.80 -6.06
CA GLY A 538 8.38 -24.95 -5.37
C GLY A 538 9.20 -23.66 -5.25
N SER A 539 8.62 -22.50 -5.55
CA SER A 539 9.24 -21.18 -5.35
C SER A 539 9.11 -20.72 -3.89
N ILE A 540 9.77 -21.46 -3.00
CA ILE A 540 9.62 -21.36 -1.55
C ILE A 540 10.00 -19.96 -1.05
N HIS A 541 11.08 -19.37 -1.58
CA HIS A 541 11.56 -18.06 -1.14
C HIS A 541 10.56 -16.92 -1.43
N LEU A 542 9.83 -16.95 -2.55
CA LEU A 542 8.81 -15.96 -2.86
C LEU A 542 7.61 -16.07 -1.91
N ALA A 543 7.23 -17.30 -1.56
CA ALA A 543 6.19 -17.56 -0.57
C ALA A 543 6.59 -17.05 0.82
N VAL A 544 7.85 -17.25 1.24
CA VAL A 544 8.40 -16.71 2.50
C VAL A 544 8.34 -15.18 2.48
N ASP A 545 8.82 -14.54 1.42
CA ASP A 545 8.90 -13.08 1.33
C ASP A 545 7.52 -12.45 1.45
N LEU A 546 6.54 -12.98 0.73
CA LEU A 546 5.20 -12.45 0.80
C LEU A 546 4.52 -12.75 2.15
N LEU A 547 4.82 -13.88 2.80
CA LEU A 547 4.37 -14.14 4.17
C LEU A 547 4.95 -13.12 5.15
N ASP A 548 6.26 -12.88 5.10
CA ASP A 548 6.94 -11.93 5.99
C ASP A 548 6.52 -10.48 5.72
N GLU A 549 6.14 -10.15 4.48
CA GLU A 549 5.47 -8.89 4.17
C GLU A 549 4.02 -8.81 4.66
N THR A 550 3.36 -9.94 4.88
CA THR A 550 1.94 -9.99 5.29
C THR A 550 1.79 -9.87 6.82
N ASP A 551 2.71 -10.44 7.58
CA ASP A 551 2.67 -10.44 9.06
C ASP A 551 2.53 -9.04 9.68
N PRO A 552 3.27 -8.00 9.25
CA PRO A 552 3.12 -6.66 9.81
C PRO A 552 1.74 -6.05 9.52
N LEU A 553 1.17 -6.34 8.35
CA LEU A 553 -0.15 -5.86 7.97
C LEU A 553 -1.22 -6.47 8.86
N LEU A 554 -1.17 -7.78 9.13
CA LEU A 554 -2.09 -8.43 10.05
C LEU A 554 -1.91 -7.95 11.49
N ARG A 555 -0.66 -7.77 11.94
CA ARG A 555 -0.32 -7.33 13.31
C ARG A 555 -0.82 -5.91 13.60
N ALA A 556 -0.63 -5.00 12.65
CA ALA A 556 -0.95 -3.58 12.84
C ALA A 556 -2.44 -3.27 12.59
N CYS A 557 -3.15 -4.12 11.84
CA CYS A 557 -4.52 -3.88 11.37
C CYS A 557 -5.50 -4.96 11.88
N PRO A 558 -6.06 -4.81 13.10
CA PRO A 558 -7.01 -5.78 13.67
C PRO A 558 -8.27 -6.04 12.81
N ALA A 559 -8.59 -5.13 11.89
CA ALA A 559 -9.69 -5.30 10.94
C ALA A 559 -9.57 -6.55 10.05
N TYR A 560 -8.38 -7.15 9.96
CA TYR A 560 -8.10 -8.35 9.17
C TYR A 560 -7.74 -9.57 10.01
N ASP A 561 -8.08 -9.60 11.30
CA ASP A 561 -7.77 -10.72 12.19
C ASP A 561 -8.35 -12.07 11.72
N ASN A 562 -9.44 -12.03 10.95
CA ASN A 562 -10.03 -13.21 10.32
C ASN A 562 -9.07 -13.95 9.35
N TRP A 563 -8.03 -13.28 8.86
CA TRP A 563 -7.02 -13.88 7.98
C TRP A 563 -5.85 -14.52 8.74
N GLN A 564 -5.67 -14.26 10.04
CA GLN A 564 -4.52 -14.78 10.80
C GLN A 564 -4.42 -16.31 10.73
N GLY A 565 -5.56 -17.01 10.85
CA GLY A 565 -5.60 -18.48 10.75
C GLY A 565 -5.15 -19.00 9.38
N THR A 566 -5.56 -18.34 8.29
CA THR A 566 -5.17 -18.70 6.92
C THR A 566 -3.66 -18.58 6.73
N PHE A 567 -3.05 -17.46 7.12
CA PHE A 567 -1.62 -17.25 6.95
C PHE A 567 -0.76 -18.08 7.92
N ALA A 568 -1.27 -18.39 9.11
CA ALA A 568 -0.64 -19.35 10.02
C ALA A 568 -0.56 -20.76 9.39
N ALA A 569 -1.66 -21.23 8.78
CA ALA A 569 -1.68 -22.52 8.08
C ALA A 569 -0.73 -22.55 6.87
N LEU A 570 -0.59 -21.43 6.14
CA LEU A 570 0.37 -21.31 5.04
C LEU A 570 1.82 -21.39 5.55
N ARG A 571 2.15 -20.78 6.69
CA ARG A 571 3.47 -20.91 7.35
C ARG A 571 3.77 -22.33 7.79
N GLU A 572 2.78 -23.06 8.33
CA GLU A 572 2.95 -24.46 8.69
C GLU A 572 3.25 -25.34 7.45
N ARG A 573 2.51 -25.14 6.37
CA ARG A 573 2.74 -25.83 5.08
C ARG A 573 4.14 -25.55 4.52
N LEU A 574 4.58 -24.29 4.60
CA LEU A 574 5.92 -23.89 4.21
C LEU A 574 6.98 -24.64 5.05
N THR A 575 6.83 -24.63 6.37
CA THR A 575 7.76 -25.30 7.32
C THR A 575 7.88 -26.80 7.04
N ALA A 576 6.74 -27.46 6.76
CA ALA A 576 6.71 -28.88 6.39
C ALA A 576 7.43 -29.16 5.07
N ARG A 577 7.32 -28.26 4.07
CA ARG A 577 8.00 -28.41 2.78
C ARG A 577 9.49 -28.13 2.85
N THR A 578 9.92 -27.12 3.61
CA THR A 578 11.34 -26.89 3.88
C THR A 578 11.97 -28.07 4.63
N ALA A 579 11.21 -28.74 5.51
CA ALA A 579 11.66 -29.97 6.18
C ALA A 579 11.77 -31.17 5.22
N ALA A 580 10.90 -31.26 4.21
CA ALA A 580 10.86 -32.34 3.21
C ALA A 580 11.88 -32.19 2.07
N ALA A 581 12.37 -30.97 1.80
CA ALA A 581 13.38 -30.68 0.77
C ALA A 581 14.84 -30.89 1.24
N ARG A 582 15.04 -31.43 2.46
CA ARG A 582 16.38 -31.74 2.99
C ARG A 582 17.11 -32.76 2.10
N PRO A 583 18.35 -32.50 1.68
CA PRO A 583 19.23 -33.56 1.19
C PRO A 583 19.47 -34.60 2.29
N ILE A 584 19.72 -35.84 1.85
CA ILE A 584 20.03 -37.05 2.60
C ILE A 584 20.73 -36.77 3.93
N ALA A 585 20.21 -37.38 4.99
CA ALA A 585 20.75 -37.35 6.35
C ALA A 585 22.28 -37.55 6.36
N ILE A 586 23.02 -36.46 6.53
CA ILE A 586 24.40 -36.51 6.98
C ILE A 586 24.32 -36.88 8.47
N ALA A 587 24.88 -38.04 8.81
CA ALA A 587 24.83 -38.60 10.15
C ALA A 587 25.26 -37.57 11.18
N ALA A 588 24.36 -37.25 12.12
CA ALA A 588 24.71 -36.43 13.27
C ALA A 588 25.79 -37.17 14.09
N PRO A 589 26.91 -36.54 14.47
CA PRO A 589 27.82 -37.13 15.42
C PRO A 589 27.15 -37.28 16.80
N ALA A 590 27.57 -38.29 17.56
CA ALA A 590 27.03 -38.62 18.87
C ALA A 590 27.08 -37.44 19.87
N SER A 591 26.06 -37.36 20.72
CA SER A 591 25.60 -36.19 21.49
C SER A 591 26.47 -35.71 22.66
N ASP A 592 27.74 -36.13 22.77
CA ASP A 592 28.58 -35.82 23.95
C ASP A 592 29.83 -34.99 23.64
N THR A 593 29.95 -34.43 22.43
CA THR A 593 31.09 -33.56 22.05
C THR A 593 30.66 -32.09 22.06
N PRO A 594 31.41 -31.16 22.67
CA PRO A 594 31.09 -29.73 22.60
C PRO A 594 31.06 -29.27 21.13
N PRO A 595 30.15 -28.35 20.77
CA PRO A 595 30.01 -27.93 19.38
C PRO A 595 31.27 -27.21 18.90
N LYS A 596 31.68 -27.49 17.66
CA LYS A 596 32.77 -26.77 16.99
C LYS A 596 32.38 -25.32 16.77
N ARG A 597 33.34 -24.41 16.80
CA ARG A 597 33.09 -22.96 16.66
C ARG A 597 33.48 -22.47 15.26
N LEU A 598 32.52 -21.86 14.56
CA LEU A 598 32.70 -21.20 13.28
C LEU A 598 32.62 -19.68 13.47
N LEU A 599 33.62 -18.95 12.97
CA LEU A 599 33.54 -17.50 12.84
C LEU A 599 33.14 -17.14 11.41
N VAL A 600 31.95 -16.58 11.21
CA VAL A 600 31.56 -16.01 9.92
C VAL A 600 31.89 -14.52 9.94
N ALA A 601 32.76 -14.09 9.03
CA ALA A 601 33.28 -12.74 9.05
C ALA A 601 33.36 -12.06 7.68
N SER A 602 33.27 -10.73 7.70
CA SER A 602 33.30 -9.92 6.49
C SER A 602 33.87 -8.52 6.74
N CYS A 603 34.64 -8.02 5.78
CA CYS A 603 34.99 -6.60 5.71
C CYS A 603 33.90 -5.88 4.93
N VAL A 604 33.19 -4.94 5.56
CA VAL A 604 32.00 -4.30 4.99
C VAL A 604 32.30 -2.86 4.61
N ARG A 605 32.24 -2.59 3.31
CA ARG A 605 32.19 -1.24 2.74
C ARG A 605 31.23 -1.24 1.55
N GLN A 606 29.96 -0.93 1.79
CA GLN A 606 28.94 -1.16 0.77
C GLN A 606 27.85 -0.07 0.73
N LYS A 607 27.21 0.08 -0.43
CA LYS A 607 26.04 0.93 -0.63
C LYS A 607 24.80 0.36 0.10
N PRO A 608 23.87 1.22 0.57
CA PRO A 608 22.65 0.79 1.27
C PRO A 608 21.68 0.03 0.36
N THR A 609 21.84 0.15 -0.97
CA THR A 609 21.08 -0.61 -1.97
C THR A 609 21.56 -2.05 -2.11
N VAL A 610 22.86 -2.32 -1.90
CA VAL A 610 23.48 -3.65 -2.07
C VAL A 610 23.56 -4.42 -0.74
N LEU A 611 23.94 -3.73 0.33
CA LEU A 611 24.17 -4.35 1.64
C LEU A 611 23.00 -5.21 2.18
N PRO A 612 21.71 -4.84 2.01
CA PRO A 612 20.59 -5.66 2.47
C PRO A 612 20.57 -7.06 1.85
N HIS A 613 21.00 -7.20 0.59
CA HIS A 613 21.01 -8.50 -0.09
C HIS A 613 22.09 -9.44 0.48
N PHE A 614 23.27 -8.90 0.79
CA PHE A 614 24.35 -9.63 1.46
C PHE A 614 23.96 -10.05 2.89
N LEU A 615 23.48 -9.10 3.70
CA LEU A 615 23.05 -9.37 5.08
C LEU A 615 21.90 -10.40 5.14
N ARG A 616 20.98 -10.33 4.18
CA ARG A 616 19.92 -11.33 4.03
C ARG A 616 20.47 -12.71 3.65
N GLY A 617 21.46 -12.77 2.77
CA GLY A 617 22.17 -14.00 2.44
C GLY A 617 22.82 -14.64 3.67
N LEU A 618 23.54 -13.86 4.48
CA LEU A 618 24.15 -14.33 5.72
C LEU A 618 23.11 -14.84 6.73
N ALA A 619 22.02 -14.11 6.92
CA ALA A 619 20.94 -14.52 7.85
C ALA A 619 20.28 -15.84 7.45
N GLY A 620 20.28 -16.16 6.15
CA GLY A 620 19.73 -17.40 5.60
C GLY A 620 20.69 -18.59 5.62
N LEU A 621 21.97 -18.42 6.00
CA LEU A 621 22.93 -19.52 5.99
C LEU A 621 22.55 -20.62 6.99
N GLU A 622 22.49 -21.84 6.48
CA GLU A 622 22.30 -23.05 7.27
C GLU A 622 23.63 -23.44 7.94
N ILE A 623 23.57 -23.66 9.26
CA ILE A 623 24.77 -23.99 10.04
C ILE A 623 24.94 -25.51 10.06
N PRO A 624 26.13 -26.03 9.72
CA PRO A 624 26.37 -27.47 9.76
C PRO A 624 26.11 -28.06 11.16
N ALA A 625 25.57 -29.29 11.21
CA ALA A 625 25.23 -29.94 12.46
C ALA A 625 26.47 -30.10 13.37
N GLY A 626 26.33 -29.80 14.66
CA GLY A 626 27.44 -29.83 15.62
C GLY A 626 28.35 -28.59 15.60
N TRP A 627 27.98 -27.54 14.86
CA TRP A 627 28.68 -26.25 14.85
C TRP A 627 27.87 -25.15 15.52
N GLN A 628 28.57 -24.23 16.18
CA GLN A 628 28.06 -22.96 16.67
C GLN A 628 28.72 -21.83 15.88
N ARG A 629 27.92 -20.85 15.43
CA ARG A 629 28.40 -19.70 14.65
C ARG A 629 28.46 -18.43 15.48
N ASP A 630 29.52 -17.66 15.31
CA ASP A 630 29.63 -16.27 15.74
C ASP A 630 29.84 -15.38 14.51
N TRP A 631 29.37 -14.13 14.58
CA TRP A 631 29.46 -13.16 13.48
C TRP A 631 30.43 -12.04 13.80
N LEU A 632 31.28 -11.68 12.86
CA LEU A 632 32.19 -10.55 13.01
C LEU A 632 32.31 -9.71 11.74
N PHE A 633 32.02 -8.43 11.86
CA PHE A 633 32.15 -7.47 10.76
C PHE A 633 33.23 -6.45 11.06
N VAL A 634 34.05 -6.14 10.06
CA VAL A 634 34.94 -4.98 10.08
C VAL A 634 34.33 -3.91 9.18
N ALA A 635 33.71 -2.90 9.77
CA ALA A 635 33.14 -1.79 9.01
C ALA A 635 34.28 -0.85 8.57
N ASN A 636 34.40 -0.61 7.27
CA ASN A 636 35.54 0.08 6.68
C ASN A 636 35.11 1.41 6.04
N GLY A 637 34.53 2.31 6.84
CA GLY A 637 34.04 3.60 6.34
C GLY A 637 32.80 3.47 5.45
N ASN A 638 31.75 2.83 5.97
CA ASN A 638 30.43 2.83 5.35
C ASN A 638 29.82 4.23 5.41
N GLU A 639 29.00 4.56 4.42
CA GLU A 639 28.11 5.72 4.56
C GLU A 639 27.08 5.50 5.69
N PRO A 640 26.51 6.58 6.27
CA PRO A 640 25.64 6.46 7.44
C PRO A 640 24.45 5.50 7.27
N ALA A 641 23.82 5.48 6.09
CA ALA A 641 22.69 4.59 5.81
C ALA A 641 23.12 3.10 5.84
N ALA A 642 24.22 2.75 5.18
CA ALA A 642 24.76 1.40 5.19
C ALA A 642 25.29 0.99 6.57
N GLN A 643 25.93 1.90 7.31
CA GLN A 643 26.40 1.63 8.67
C GLN A 643 25.21 1.36 9.62
N ASN A 644 24.12 2.11 9.49
CA ASN A 644 22.91 1.87 10.27
C ASN A 644 22.28 0.50 9.98
N LEU A 645 22.25 0.08 8.70
CA LEU A 645 21.79 -1.26 8.33
C LEU A 645 22.65 -2.36 8.96
N LEU A 646 23.99 -2.22 8.90
CA LEU A 646 24.93 -3.17 9.51
C LEU A 646 24.75 -3.24 11.04
N ASN A 647 24.64 -2.09 11.71
CA ASN A 647 24.47 -2.02 13.16
C ASN A 647 23.13 -2.63 13.62
N LEU A 648 22.05 -2.40 12.85
CA LEU A 648 20.74 -3.00 13.12
C LEU A 648 20.82 -4.53 13.02
N TRP A 649 21.38 -5.03 11.92
CA TRP A 649 21.55 -6.46 11.70
C TRP A 649 22.44 -7.08 12.80
N ALA A 650 23.54 -6.42 13.14
CA ALA A 650 24.43 -6.88 14.20
C ALA A 650 23.74 -6.98 15.55
N THR A 651 22.88 -6.01 15.89
CA THR A 651 22.08 -6.05 17.11
C THR A 651 21.10 -7.22 17.10
N GLN A 652 20.41 -7.46 15.98
CA GLN A 652 19.44 -8.54 15.84
C GLN A 652 20.08 -9.94 15.90
N HIS A 653 21.28 -10.08 15.36
CA HIS A 653 21.97 -11.37 15.24
C HIS A 653 23.12 -11.57 16.24
N GLN A 654 23.26 -10.66 17.21
CA GLN A 654 24.34 -10.66 18.21
C GLN A 654 25.74 -10.71 17.57
N ALA A 655 25.94 -9.94 16.51
CA ALA A 655 27.22 -9.87 15.80
C ALA A 655 28.16 -8.84 16.43
N THR A 656 29.46 -9.13 16.36
CA THR A 656 30.50 -8.17 16.71
C THR A 656 30.79 -7.27 15.53
N VAL A 657 30.84 -5.95 15.75
CA VAL A 657 31.22 -4.97 14.73
C VAL A 657 32.46 -4.21 15.20
N TRP A 658 33.53 -4.29 14.41
CA TRP A 658 34.72 -3.47 14.55
C TRP A 658 34.64 -2.30 13.59
N ASP A 659 34.25 -1.15 14.12
CA ASP A 659 34.18 0.08 13.33
C ASP A 659 35.58 0.64 13.08
N ARG A 660 35.85 1.02 11.83
CA ARG A 660 37.10 1.65 11.38
C ARG A 660 36.73 2.93 10.64
N ASP A 661 37.12 4.07 11.21
CA ASP A 661 36.97 5.37 10.57
C ASP A 661 37.91 5.44 9.36
N ASN A 662 37.34 5.28 8.16
CA ASN A 662 38.08 5.34 6.91
C ASN A 662 37.36 6.25 5.91
N GLN A 663 37.92 7.44 5.70
CA GLN A 663 37.38 8.47 4.80
C GLN A 663 37.97 8.42 3.38
N GLU A 664 38.85 7.46 3.05
CA GLU A 664 39.47 7.37 1.72
C GLU A 664 38.41 7.07 0.65
N PRO A 665 38.27 7.88 -0.42
CA PRO A 665 37.26 7.66 -1.45
C PRO A 665 37.41 6.28 -2.11
N TYR A 666 36.29 5.62 -2.36
CA TYR A 666 36.28 4.39 -3.14
C TYR A 666 36.33 4.76 -4.64
N GLY A 667 37.42 4.42 -5.31
CA GLY A 667 37.68 4.86 -6.69
C GLY A 667 36.89 4.03 -7.69
N VAL A 668 36.00 4.67 -8.45
CA VAL A 668 35.27 4.05 -9.57
C VAL A 668 35.60 4.85 -10.84
N ALA A 669 36.00 4.16 -11.91
CA ALA A 669 36.19 4.77 -13.23
C ALA A 669 35.28 4.07 -14.26
N GLY A 670 34.18 4.71 -14.62
CA GLY A 670 33.10 4.07 -15.38
C GLY A 670 32.44 2.97 -14.55
N ASP A 671 32.36 1.75 -15.08
CA ASP A 671 31.79 0.58 -14.38
C ASP A 671 32.85 -0.32 -13.72
N ARG A 672 34.11 0.15 -13.59
CA ARG A 672 35.23 -0.63 -13.04
C ARG A 672 35.76 -0.05 -11.73
N HIS A 673 35.93 -0.91 -10.74
CA HIS A 673 36.57 -0.57 -9.45
C HIS A 673 38.08 -0.34 -9.62
N GLN A 674 38.59 0.79 -9.15
CA GLN A 674 40.02 1.12 -9.14
C GLN A 674 40.59 0.95 -7.72
N TRP A 675 41.21 -0.22 -7.49
CA TRP A 675 41.88 -0.52 -6.22
C TRP A 675 43.31 0.04 -6.18
N SER A 676 43.59 0.91 -5.22
CA SER A 676 44.95 1.34 -4.86
C SER A 676 45.67 0.26 -4.03
N MET A 677 47.02 0.30 -4.01
CA MET A 677 47.77 -0.66 -3.18
C MET A 677 47.47 -0.46 -1.68
N THR A 678 47.23 0.79 -1.25
CA THR A 678 46.88 1.12 0.13
C THR A 678 45.54 0.52 0.56
N GLN A 679 44.56 0.46 -0.34
CA GLN A 679 43.27 -0.19 -0.08
C GLN A 679 43.42 -1.71 0.06
N ILE A 680 44.22 -2.33 -0.80
CA ILE A 680 44.51 -3.78 -0.75
C ILE A 680 45.24 -4.14 0.55
N ASP A 681 46.28 -3.39 0.92
CA ASP A 681 47.03 -3.59 2.17
C ASP A 681 46.14 -3.47 3.40
N ARG A 682 45.13 -2.59 3.36
CA ARG A 682 44.17 -2.39 4.44
C ARG A 682 43.21 -3.56 4.58
N VAL A 683 42.61 -4.01 3.48
CA VAL A 683 41.73 -5.20 3.50
C VAL A 683 42.51 -6.42 3.96
N ALA A 684 43.76 -6.58 3.51
CA ALA A 684 44.66 -7.63 3.98
C ALA A 684 44.88 -7.56 5.50
N ALA A 685 45.13 -6.36 6.05
CA ALA A 685 45.32 -6.16 7.47
C ALA A 685 44.06 -6.50 8.30
N TYR A 686 42.87 -6.15 7.81
CA TYR A 686 41.60 -6.50 8.46
C TYR A 686 41.32 -8.00 8.42
N LYS A 687 41.48 -8.65 7.26
CA LYS A 687 41.37 -10.11 7.16
C LYS A 687 42.37 -10.81 8.10
N ASP A 688 43.61 -10.32 8.18
CA ASP A 688 44.62 -10.85 9.12
C ASP A 688 44.26 -10.63 10.60
N GLU A 689 43.57 -9.53 10.93
CA GLU A 689 43.05 -9.28 12.28
C GLU A 689 41.94 -10.27 12.64
N ILE A 690 41.03 -10.55 11.71
CA ILE A 690 39.97 -11.56 11.85
C ILE A 690 40.60 -12.94 12.10
N LEU A 691 41.58 -13.35 11.29
CA LEU A 691 42.24 -14.66 11.46
C LEU A 691 42.94 -14.75 12.82
N ARG A 692 43.61 -13.68 13.26
CA ARG A 692 44.29 -13.65 14.57
C ARG A 692 43.30 -13.75 15.73
N HIS A 693 42.15 -13.09 15.62
CA HIS A 693 41.07 -13.20 16.59
C HIS A 693 40.51 -14.61 16.63
N ALA A 694 40.26 -15.22 15.47
CA ALA A 694 39.80 -16.60 15.38
C ALA A 694 40.75 -17.59 16.08
N VAL A 695 42.07 -17.42 15.89
CA VAL A 695 43.10 -18.23 16.57
C VAL A 695 43.10 -17.97 18.08
N THR A 696 43.03 -16.71 18.51
CA THR A 696 43.10 -16.31 19.93
C THR A 696 41.90 -16.82 20.72
N GLU A 697 40.70 -16.72 20.14
CA GLU A 697 39.44 -17.19 20.74
C GLU A 697 39.18 -18.68 20.51
N GLY A 698 40.07 -19.37 19.80
CA GLY A 698 40.04 -20.82 19.65
C GLY A 698 38.99 -21.36 18.69
N TYR A 699 38.60 -20.63 17.65
CA TYR A 699 37.66 -21.11 16.62
C TYR A 699 38.21 -22.30 15.80
N ASP A 700 37.30 -23.18 15.35
CA ASP A 700 37.63 -24.37 14.56
C ASP A 700 37.62 -24.12 13.05
N ALA A 701 36.93 -23.07 12.61
CA ALA A 701 36.97 -22.60 11.23
C ALA A 701 36.59 -21.12 11.12
N VAL A 702 36.97 -20.49 10.01
CA VAL A 702 36.54 -19.15 9.60
C VAL A 702 35.90 -19.25 8.22
N PHE A 703 34.76 -18.60 8.03
CA PHE A 703 34.18 -18.34 6.71
C PHE A 703 34.24 -16.84 6.42
N LEU A 704 34.99 -16.47 5.37
CA LEU A 704 35.13 -15.10 4.90
C LEU A 704 34.25 -14.88 3.67
N ALA A 705 33.38 -13.88 3.71
CA ALA A 705 32.52 -13.50 2.59
C ALA A 705 32.64 -12.00 2.29
N ASP A 706 32.83 -11.63 1.03
CA ASP A 706 32.81 -10.23 0.58
C ASP A 706 31.37 -9.68 0.58
N SER A 707 31.23 -8.40 0.93
CA SER A 707 29.93 -7.75 1.21
C SER A 707 29.07 -7.42 -0.02
N ASP A 708 29.48 -7.89 -1.21
CA ASP A 708 28.77 -7.79 -2.49
C ASP A 708 28.26 -9.15 -3.00
N LEU A 709 28.30 -10.19 -2.16
CA LEU A 709 27.79 -11.52 -2.51
C LEU A 709 26.36 -11.74 -2.03
N VAL A 710 25.57 -12.46 -2.82
CA VAL A 710 24.29 -13.05 -2.39
C VAL A 710 24.52 -14.56 -2.27
N LEU A 711 24.46 -15.04 -1.03
CA LEU A 711 24.80 -16.42 -0.68
C LEU A 711 23.59 -17.34 -0.72
N HIS A 712 23.83 -18.60 -1.10
CA HIS A 712 22.84 -19.66 -1.02
C HIS A 712 22.71 -20.17 0.42
N PRO A 713 21.51 -20.51 0.93
CA PRO A 713 21.34 -21.02 2.30
C PRO A 713 22.25 -22.21 2.65
N ALA A 714 22.42 -23.14 1.71
CA ALA A 714 23.26 -24.33 1.89
C ALA A 714 24.78 -24.12 1.70
N THR A 715 25.29 -22.91 1.45
CA THR A 715 26.72 -22.68 1.15
C THR A 715 27.64 -23.26 2.22
N LEU A 716 27.40 -23.00 3.51
CA LEU A 716 28.24 -23.53 4.59
C LEU A 716 28.19 -25.05 4.71
N LEU A 717 27.06 -25.67 4.35
CA LEU A 717 26.91 -27.13 4.41
C LEU A 717 27.84 -27.80 3.39
N TRP A 718 27.89 -27.29 2.16
CA TRP A 718 28.76 -27.82 1.10
C TRP A 718 30.24 -27.58 1.39
N LEU A 719 30.60 -26.35 1.76
CA LEU A 719 31.99 -26.03 2.10
C LEU A 719 32.50 -26.90 3.25
N GLN A 720 31.71 -27.08 4.32
CA GLN A 720 32.08 -27.95 5.42
C GLN A 720 32.14 -29.43 5.01
N ALA A 721 31.17 -29.91 4.24
CA ALA A 721 31.10 -31.31 3.80
C ALA A 721 32.22 -31.70 2.83
N SER A 722 32.82 -30.73 2.13
CA SER A 722 33.97 -30.95 1.24
C SER A 722 35.19 -31.57 1.95
N GLY A 723 35.32 -31.33 3.26
CA GLY A 723 36.44 -31.78 4.09
C GLY A 723 37.80 -31.18 3.71
N GLN A 724 37.81 -30.10 2.93
CA GLN A 724 39.05 -29.46 2.47
C GLN A 724 39.51 -28.38 3.44
N PRO A 725 40.83 -28.23 3.67
CA PRO A 725 41.35 -27.27 4.63
C PRO A 725 41.06 -25.82 4.23
N ILE A 726 41.04 -25.52 2.93
CA ILE A 726 40.69 -24.22 2.38
C ILE A 726 39.86 -24.44 1.11
N VAL A 727 38.61 -23.97 1.13
CA VAL A 727 37.68 -24.12 0.00
C VAL A 727 36.87 -22.85 -0.20
N SER A 728 36.69 -22.43 -1.45
CA SER A 728 35.87 -21.28 -1.79
C SER A 728 34.60 -21.71 -2.50
N GLU A 729 33.46 -21.08 -2.16
CA GLU A 729 32.27 -21.16 -2.99
C GLU A 729 32.52 -20.39 -4.29
N ILE A 730 32.02 -20.90 -5.40
CA ILE A 730 32.18 -20.26 -6.70
C ILE A 730 31.19 -19.12 -6.88
N PHE A 731 31.65 -18.04 -7.50
CA PHE A 731 30.79 -17.03 -8.12
C PHE A 731 31.41 -16.52 -9.40
N TRP A 732 30.59 -15.90 -10.24
CA TRP A 732 30.98 -15.49 -11.59
C TRP A 732 30.84 -13.97 -11.75
N THR A 733 31.84 -13.32 -12.33
CA THR A 733 31.89 -11.86 -12.50
C THR A 733 32.10 -11.51 -13.97
N ALA A 734 31.22 -10.68 -14.52
CA ALA A 734 31.48 -9.98 -15.78
C ALA A 734 31.93 -8.56 -15.43
N TRP A 735 33.22 -8.23 -15.63
CA TRP A 735 33.74 -6.88 -15.32
C TRP A 735 33.25 -5.82 -16.30
N ASP A 736 32.98 -6.23 -17.54
CA ASP A 736 32.31 -5.44 -18.57
C ASP A 736 31.01 -6.18 -18.95
N PRO A 737 29.87 -5.50 -19.10
CA PRO A 737 28.62 -6.15 -19.50
C PRO A 737 28.71 -6.93 -20.82
N ALA A 738 29.66 -6.58 -21.70
CA ALA A 738 29.88 -7.27 -22.97
C ALA A 738 30.77 -8.54 -22.85
N ASP A 739 31.51 -8.69 -21.77
CA ASP A 739 32.45 -9.79 -21.57
C ASP A 739 31.78 -11.02 -20.93
N PRO A 740 32.19 -12.25 -21.28
CA PRO A 740 31.72 -13.45 -20.61
C PRO A 740 32.16 -13.44 -19.14
N PRO A 741 31.31 -13.88 -18.20
CA PRO A 741 31.67 -13.88 -16.80
C PRO A 741 32.72 -14.94 -16.50
N LEU A 742 33.66 -14.62 -15.61
CA LEU A 742 34.74 -15.52 -15.17
C LEU A 742 34.68 -15.76 -13.64
N PRO A 743 35.23 -16.89 -13.15
CA PRO A 743 35.01 -17.34 -11.78
C PRO A 743 35.98 -16.70 -10.78
N ASN A 744 35.64 -16.60 -9.51
CA ASN A 744 36.55 -16.09 -8.47
C ASN A 744 37.83 -16.92 -8.21
N VAL A 745 38.04 -18.02 -8.94
CA VAL A 745 39.15 -18.97 -8.77
C VAL A 745 39.98 -19.12 -10.05
N TRP A 746 41.24 -19.56 -9.92
CA TRP A 746 42.17 -19.72 -11.05
C TRP A 746 43.16 -20.86 -10.82
N VAL A 747 43.91 -21.22 -11.86
CA VAL A 747 44.90 -22.33 -11.83
C VAL A 747 46.31 -21.86 -11.50
N GLN A 748 46.74 -20.69 -11.98
CA GLN A 748 48.13 -20.23 -11.79
C GLN A 748 48.27 -18.69 -11.78
N ASP A 749 49.27 -18.17 -11.04
CA ASP A 749 49.73 -16.77 -11.04
C ASP A 749 48.63 -15.69 -10.91
N HIS A 750 48.68 -14.65 -11.75
CA HIS A 750 47.81 -13.47 -11.74
C HIS A 750 46.46 -13.72 -12.41
N TYR A 751 45.84 -14.89 -12.19
CA TYR A 751 44.53 -15.31 -12.73
C TYR A 751 44.55 -16.09 -14.07
N ALA A 752 45.52 -16.99 -14.26
CA ALA A 752 45.53 -17.91 -15.41
C ALA A 752 44.60 -19.12 -15.20
N MET A 753 43.79 -19.45 -16.21
CA MET A 753 42.81 -20.57 -16.17
C MET A 753 43.41 -21.94 -16.55
N ALA A 754 44.69 -21.98 -16.89
CA ALA A 754 45.47 -23.18 -17.12
C ALA A 754 46.96 -22.90 -16.84
N LEU A 755 47.73 -23.95 -16.58
CA LEU A 755 49.18 -23.85 -16.39
C LEU A 755 49.85 -23.28 -17.64
N ARG A 756 50.65 -22.23 -17.47
CA ARG A 756 51.43 -21.61 -18.55
C ARG A 756 52.65 -22.46 -18.87
N ASP A 757 52.88 -22.68 -20.17
CA ASP A 757 54.16 -23.17 -20.69
C ASP A 757 55.08 -21.99 -21.06
N GLU A 758 56.35 -22.26 -21.37
CA GLU A 758 57.31 -21.24 -21.83
C GLU A 758 56.91 -20.59 -23.18
N GLN A 759 55.90 -21.13 -23.87
CA GLN A 759 55.46 -20.72 -25.22
C GLN A 759 54.23 -19.79 -25.18
N GLY A 760 53.71 -19.45 -24.00
CA GLY A 760 52.63 -18.47 -23.82
C GLY A 760 51.22 -19.03 -24.09
N GLU A 761 50.33 -18.21 -24.65
CA GLU A 761 48.91 -18.57 -24.88
C GLU A 761 48.70 -19.44 -26.14
N THR A 762 49.24 -20.66 -26.11
CA THR A 762 49.10 -21.63 -27.19
C THR A 762 47.64 -22.09 -27.38
N PRO A 763 47.25 -22.67 -28.54
CA PRO A 763 45.94 -23.27 -28.72
C PRO A 763 45.61 -24.34 -27.68
N ALA A 764 46.61 -25.11 -27.24
CA ALA A 764 46.47 -26.11 -26.18
C ALA A 764 46.16 -25.45 -24.82
N TRP A 765 46.85 -24.35 -24.49
CA TRP A 765 46.56 -23.57 -23.28
C TRP A 765 45.13 -23.01 -23.28
N ARG A 766 44.66 -22.49 -24.41
CA ARG A 766 43.27 -22.02 -24.57
C ARG A 766 42.25 -23.14 -24.43
N GLN A 767 42.54 -24.32 -24.99
CA GLN A 767 41.69 -25.49 -24.84
C GLN A 767 41.61 -25.96 -23.37
N ALA A 768 42.74 -25.99 -22.66
CA ALA A 768 42.81 -26.32 -21.24
C ALA A 768 42.04 -25.30 -20.39
N SER A 769 42.24 -24.01 -20.65
CA SER A 769 41.52 -22.91 -19.98
C SER A 769 40.01 -23.03 -20.14
N ASN A 770 39.53 -23.25 -21.36
CA ASN A 770 38.11 -23.47 -21.62
C ASN A 770 37.60 -24.79 -21.01
N GLY A 771 38.45 -25.81 -20.91
CA GLY A 771 38.16 -27.06 -20.21
C GLY A 771 37.90 -26.83 -18.72
N PHE A 772 38.78 -26.08 -18.06
CA PHE A 772 38.64 -25.68 -16.66
C PHE A 772 37.36 -24.86 -16.42
N LEU A 773 37.10 -23.84 -17.25
CA LEU A 773 35.86 -23.05 -17.14
C LEU A 773 34.59 -23.89 -17.33
N ARG A 774 34.61 -24.92 -18.18
CA ARG A 774 33.49 -25.86 -18.32
C ARG A 774 33.36 -26.78 -17.11
N GLN A 775 34.48 -27.26 -16.56
CA GLN A 775 34.51 -28.08 -15.36
C GLN A 775 33.86 -27.35 -14.18
N LEU A 776 34.17 -26.06 -14.00
CA LEU A 776 33.61 -25.24 -12.93
C LEU A 776 32.10 -24.99 -13.04
N LYS A 777 31.47 -25.29 -14.18
CA LYS A 777 30.01 -25.22 -14.35
C LYS A 777 29.31 -26.53 -13.98
N GLN A 778 30.05 -27.58 -13.66
CA GLN A 778 29.51 -28.84 -13.17
C GLN A 778 29.60 -28.85 -11.65
N PRO A 779 28.55 -29.28 -10.92
CA PRO A 779 28.62 -29.43 -9.46
C PRO A 779 29.74 -30.39 -9.05
N GLY A 780 30.60 -29.94 -8.13
CA GLY A 780 31.72 -30.72 -7.61
C GLY A 780 32.67 -29.88 -6.76
N VAL A 781 33.70 -30.55 -6.24
CA VAL A 781 34.82 -29.92 -5.52
C VAL A 781 36.08 -30.13 -6.34
N TYR A 782 36.74 -29.03 -6.76
CA TYR A 782 37.88 -29.09 -7.68
C TYR A 782 39.12 -28.39 -7.10
N PRO A 783 40.33 -28.91 -7.34
CA PRO A 783 41.56 -28.24 -6.94
C PRO A 783 41.80 -26.98 -7.79
N VAL A 784 42.29 -25.92 -7.15
CA VAL A 784 42.62 -24.63 -7.77
C VAL A 784 43.98 -24.13 -7.30
N GLY A 785 44.59 -23.21 -8.05
CA GLY A 785 45.85 -22.56 -7.67
C GLY A 785 45.65 -21.23 -6.94
N GLY A 786 44.44 -20.67 -6.99
CA GLY A 786 44.04 -19.55 -6.15
C GLY A 786 42.53 -19.34 -6.10
N LEU A 787 42.11 -18.70 -5.02
CA LEU A 787 40.73 -18.47 -4.62
C LEU A 787 40.63 -17.19 -3.77
N GLY A 788 39.41 -16.76 -3.43
CA GLY A 788 39.18 -15.60 -2.58
C GLY A 788 37.70 -15.25 -2.44
N ALA A 789 37.43 -14.16 -1.71
CA ALA A 789 36.12 -13.52 -1.49
C ALA A 789 35.01 -14.35 -0.82
N CYS A 790 34.93 -15.68 -0.99
CA CYS A 790 33.87 -16.52 -0.42
C CYS A 790 34.45 -17.84 0.11
N THR A 791 35.30 -17.75 1.15
CA THR A 791 36.28 -18.79 1.49
C THR A 791 36.07 -19.34 2.91
N TRP A 792 35.97 -20.66 3.02
CA TRP A 792 36.06 -21.43 4.25
C TRP A 792 37.52 -21.82 4.53
N ILE A 793 37.95 -21.67 5.78
CA ILE A 793 39.31 -21.94 6.26
C ILE A 793 39.24 -22.74 7.56
N ASP A 794 39.73 -23.99 7.53
CA ASP A 794 39.81 -24.85 8.71
C ASP A 794 40.88 -24.39 9.70
N ARG A 795 40.81 -24.91 10.94
CA ARG A 795 41.74 -24.61 12.02
C ARG A 795 43.22 -24.78 11.66
N ALA A 796 43.58 -25.82 10.93
CA ALA A 796 45.00 -26.12 10.64
C ALA A 796 45.70 -25.00 9.85
N PRO A 797 45.13 -24.50 8.73
CA PRO A 797 45.61 -23.28 8.09
C PRO A 797 45.67 -22.06 9.03
N LEU A 798 44.63 -21.81 9.85
CA LEU A 798 44.56 -20.64 10.73
C LEU A 798 45.75 -20.55 11.69
N VAL A 799 46.15 -21.68 12.30
CA VAL A 799 47.24 -21.71 13.29
C VAL A 799 48.64 -21.86 12.68
N SER A 800 48.73 -22.13 11.37
CA SER A 800 50.01 -22.33 10.68
C SER A 800 50.73 -21.02 10.31
N GLY A 801 50.02 -19.88 10.35
CA GLY A 801 50.55 -18.57 9.97
C GLY A 801 50.19 -18.12 8.55
N VAL A 802 49.30 -18.85 7.85
CA VAL A 802 48.71 -18.41 6.58
C VAL A 802 47.92 -17.12 6.81
N ARG A 803 48.18 -16.10 5.97
CA ARG A 803 47.66 -14.74 6.11
C ARG A 803 47.67 -13.97 4.78
N PHE A 804 46.92 -12.88 4.72
CA PHE A 804 46.68 -12.03 3.54
C PHE A 804 47.73 -10.94 3.33
N GLN A 805 48.52 -10.56 4.33
CA GLN A 805 49.57 -9.54 4.21
C GLN A 805 50.40 -9.68 2.92
N VAL A 806 50.78 -8.59 2.25
CA VAL A 806 51.61 -8.67 1.03
C VAL A 806 52.95 -9.37 1.29
N LEU A 807 53.38 -10.22 0.36
CA LEU A 807 54.74 -10.80 0.33
C LEU A 807 55.67 -9.82 -0.40
N PRO A 808 56.74 -9.32 0.22
CA PRO A 808 57.55 -8.23 -0.34
C PRO A 808 58.32 -8.61 -1.62
N ASN A 809 58.52 -9.91 -1.86
CA ASN A 809 59.22 -10.44 -3.04
C ASN A 809 58.26 -10.99 -4.11
N VAL A 810 56.94 -10.78 -3.99
CA VAL A 810 55.92 -11.24 -4.94
C VAL A 810 55.20 -10.02 -5.51
N SER A 811 55.20 -9.87 -6.84
CA SER A 811 54.63 -8.72 -7.54
C SER A 811 53.15 -8.86 -7.93
N LEU A 812 52.46 -9.91 -7.48
CA LEU A 812 51.04 -10.12 -7.79
C LEU A 812 50.17 -9.11 -7.04
N LYS A 813 49.22 -8.48 -7.75
CA LYS A 813 48.26 -7.55 -7.15
C LYS A 813 47.05 -8.33 -6.57
N GLY A 814 46.68 -8.02 -5.32
CA GLY A 814 45.52 -8.57 -4.60
C GLY A 814 45.92 -9.42 -3.38
N GLU A 815 45.28 -9.19 -2.24
CA GLU A 815 45.57 -9.82 -0.95
C GLU A 815 45.33 -11.34 -0.96
N ASP A 816 44.27 -11.78 -1.65
CA ASP A 816 43.93 -13.21 -1.76
C ASP A 816 45.04 -14.01 -2.46
N ARG A 817 45.82 -13.38 -3.35
CA ARG A 817 46.94 -14.04 -4.05
C ARG A 817 48.05 -14.38 -3.07
N HIS A 818 48.36 -13.46 -2.16
CA HIS A 818 49.38 -13.68 -1.14
C HIS A 818 48.93 -14.70 -0.09
N PHE A 819 47.64 -14.73 0.25
CA PHE A 819 47.05 -15.78 1.06
C PHE A 819 47.21 -17.16 0.41
N CYS A 820 46.83 -17.30 -0.86
CA CYS A 820 46.93 -18.56 -1.61
C CYS A 820 48.37 -19.08 -1.73
N ILE A 821 49.33 -18.20 -2.03
CA ILE A 821 50.76 -18.56 -2.09
C ILE A 821 51.26 -19.07 -0.73
N ARG A 822 50.89 -18.40 0.37
CA ARG A 822 51.27 -18.86 1.70
C ARG A 822 50.63 -20.20 2.04
N ALA A 823 49.34 -20.38 1.77
CA ALA A 823 48.65 -21.64 1.98
C ALA A 823 49.38 -22.81 1.29
N MET A 824 49.68 -22.66 0.00
CA MET A 824 50.40 -23.66 -0.78
C MET A 824 51.83 -23.89 -0.24
N ALA A 825 52.53 -22.83 0.19
CA ALA A 825 53.87 -22.95 0.80
C ALA A 825 53.86 -23.63 2.19
N HIS A 826 52.70 -23.68 2.84
CA HIS A 826 52.44 -24.41 4.08
C HIS A 826 51.79 -25.79 3.83
N ASP A 827 51.85 -26.31 2.60
CA ASP A 827 51.28 -27.59 2.18
C ASP A 827 49.76 -27.71 2.36
N PHE A 828 49.03 -26.57 2.33
CA PHE A 828 47.57 -26.56 2.30
C PHE A 828 47.04 -26.39 0.87
N PRO A 829 46.48 -27.46 0.26
CA PRO A 829 45.87 -27.36 -1.06
C PRO A 829 44.60 -26.50 -1.04
N LEU A 830 44.31 -25.86 -2.18
CA LEU A 830 43.19 -24.95 -2.37
C LEU A 830 42.12 -25.60 -3.24
N PHE A 831 40.85 -25.41 -2.88
CA PHE A 831 39.72 -25.99 -3.60
C PHE A 831 38.61 -24.97 -3.88
N VAL A 832 37.76 -25.28 -4.84
CA VAL A 832 36.51 -24.59 -5.11
C VAL A 832 35.35 -25.58 -5.03
N ASP A 833 34.26 -25.18 -4.40
CA ASP A 833 32.96 -25.87 -4.46
C ASP A 833 32.05 -25.15 -5.47
N THR A 834 31.35 -25.93 -6.29
CA THR A 834 30.48 -25.43 -7.37
C THR A 834 29.02 -25.90 -7.26
N HIS A 835 28.62 -26.50 -6.14
CA HIS A 835 27.27 -27.04 -5.98
C HIS A 835 26.21 -25.95 -5.85
N VAL A 836 26.52 -24.84 -5.17
CA VAL A 836 25.57 -23.76 -4.88
C VAL A 836 26.17 -22.37 -5.14
N PRO A 837 26.44 -22.03 -6.42
CA PRO A 837 27.14 -20.80 -6.78
C PRO A 837 26.52 -19.55 -6.16
N ALA A 838 27.34 -18.74 -5.51
CA ALA A 838 26.94 -17.42 -5.03
C ALA A 838 26.75 -16.45 -6.21
N PHE A 839 25.90 -15.45 -6.02
CA PHE A 839 25.66 -14.40 -7.00
C PHE A 839 26.43 -13.14 -6.60
N HIS A 840 27.19 -12.56 -7.53
CA HIS A 840 28.05 -11.41 -7.26
C HIS A 840 27.41 -10.11 -7.78
N LEU A 841 27.14 -9.18 -6.87
CA LEU A 841 26.61 -7.84 -7.16
C LEU A 841 27.76 -6.86 -7.44
N TYR A 842 28.43 -7.07 -8.58
CA TYR A 842 29.58 -6.25 -8.95
C TYR A 842 29.22 -4.78 -9.19
N ARG A 843 28.01 -4.52 -9.70
CA ARG A 843 27.45 -3.18 -9.96
C ARG A 843 25.95 -3.13 -9.63
N GLU A 844 25.40 -1.92 -9.44
CA GLU A 844 23.99 -1.74 -9.05
C GLU A 844 22.99 -2.24 -10.10
N SER A 845 23.33 -2.22 -11.40
CA SER A 845 22.46 -2.78 -12.44
C SER A 845 22.24 -4.29 -12.29
N ASP A 846 23.15 -5.00 -11.61
CA ASP A 846 23.05 -6.44 -11.37
C ASP A 846 21.97 -6.76 -10.32
N LEU A 847 21.44 -5.75 -9.59
CA LEU A 847 20.33 -5.92 -8.64
C LEU A 847 19.09 -6.53 -9.29
N ALA A 848 18.84 -6.24 -10.57
CA ALA A 848 17.74 -6.83 -11.33
C ALA A 848 17.89 -8.36 -11.46
N GLY A 849 19.13 -8.87 -11.47
CA GLY A 849 19.44 -10.29 -11.58
C GLY A 849 19.36 -11.07 -10.27
N VAL A 850 19.22 -10.41 -9.11
CA VAL A 850 19.17 -11.10 -7.80
C VAL A 850 18.00 -12.08 -7.72
N GLN A 851 16.84 -11.67 -8.25
CA GLN A 851 15.65 -12.52 -8.24
C GLN A 851 15.84 -13.73 -9.18
N GLU A 852 16.43 -13.53 -10.36
CA GLU A 852 16.74 -14.61 -11.30
C GLU A 852 17.75 -15.59 -10.72
N ALA A 853 18.80 -15.10 -10.04
CA ALA A 853 19.81 -15.93 -9.38
C ALA A 853 19.19 -16.81 -8.28
N ARG A 854 18.30 -16.24 -7.46
CA ARG A 854 17.55 -16.99 -6.44
C ARG A 854 16.60 -18.01 -7.05
N LEU A 855 15.97 -17.68 -8.18
CA LEU A 855 15.11 -18.61 -8.91
C LEU A 855 15.92 -19.78 -9.51
N ALA A 856 17.13 -19.53 -10.00
CA ALA A 856 18.02 -20.57 -10.53
C ALA A 856 18.44 -21.58 -9.45
N TRP A 857 18.63 -21.12 -8.21
CA TRP A 857 18.91 -21.99 -7.06
C TRP A 857 17.79 -23.00 -6.80
N ASP A 858 16.53 -22.55 -6.85
CA ASP A 858 15.36 -23.41 -6.68
C ASP A 858 15.21 -24.47 -7.79
N LEU A 859 15.66 -24.15 -9.01
CA LEU A 859 15.64 -25.08 -10.15
C LEU A 859 16.74 -26.15 -10.05
N ALA A 860 17.92 -25.79 -9.52
CA ALA A 860 19.05 -26.70 -9.36
C ALA A 860 18.84 -27.77 -8.26
N LEU A 861 17.97 -27.49 -7.28
CA LEU A 861 17.63 -28.41 -6.19
C LEU A 861 16.49 -29.39 -6.51
N ARG A 862 15.89 -29.31 -7.71
CA ARG A 862 14.87 -30.28 -8.13
C ARG A 862 15.55 -31.61 -8.47
N PRO A 863 15.16 -32.75 -7.87
CA PRO A 863 15.64 -34.05 -8.34
C PRO A 863 15.29 -34.22 -9.82
N ALA A 864 16.23 -34.77 -10.60
CA ALA A 864 16.14 -34.92 -12.06
C ALA A 864 15.03 -35.86 -12.58
N SER A 865 14.02 -36.15 -11.76
CA SER A 865 12.80 -36.84 -12.16
C SER A 865 11.60 -35.99 -11.77
N VAL A 866 11.17 -35.10 -12.66
CA VAL A 866 9.80 -35.01 -13.19
C VAL A 866 9.83 -33.89 -14.23
N ALA A 867 9.68 -34.27 -15.50
CA ALA A 867 9.19 -33.41 -16.57
C ALA A 867 8.57 -34.30 -17.66
N PRO A 868 7.51 -33.85 -18.35
CA PRO A 868 6.28 -33.22 -17.86
C PRO A 868 5.27 -34.22 -17.30
#